data_AF-A0A3M1L6R6-F1
#
_entry.id   AF-A0A3M1L6R6-F1
#
_cell.length_a   1.000
_cell.length_b   1.000
_cell.length_c   1.000
_cell.angle_alpha   90.00
_cell.angle_beta   90.00
_cell.angle_gamma   90.00
#
_symmetry.space_group_name_H-M   'P 1'
#
loop_
_entity.id
_entity.type
_entity.pdbx_description
1 polymer ?
#
loop_
_entity_poly.entity_id
_entity_poly.type
_entity_poly.pdbx_seq_one_letter_code
_entity_poly.pdbx_strand_id
1 'polypeptide(L)'
;SSGVLPSTLPPAAPTAEALTALREALRDLGRFCEAHPDLNEREVITYAFRQAGLFAALGYDRPGEDVLLEHHQADVVLRALHGRPLAVIEFKRPSRSPNEGLEQLERRYVGRLLPDVGVLCNGRELWLYRRTGDRLYHPPALRITLAQADDAQALALYRWLGRRSVDLSRLETFAEALRALTRHPIPVHGPAEPGGRAFLTRFALEPGTPFGRLVAAMAAALPGLLRRSGFTQGAYAFWRRIYARELKGSGIPPGWRALMPTEGREEEGLYHLMFALESAYALLSRLMLARAMENHGFPDLELADSLIGALKPRRRHGRLPPEAYAHGLRELFDYAGRQAFQALFASDIFDWWHDLGRSPNAAPVGERLAEAILAVFEFDFRPMSGDLLSSLYQSYFDPETRKALGEFYTPPEVADFILDQVGYRPENPQVITARLLDPACGSGTFLVHALQRYLAANRGRPAGQVLRELLGGLKIVGFDVNPFAVLMAQINYAAQVLPLCAQALREGELPTPLTLPVLRTDSLRQEYREGEQTEVRPGTSVQSDFFHVIQEEQVTRIKAELPVEVEPGRFFATEIPVPRYDRARAEGWVYNAEEYFFALHVLFEAVAEGKTKVAELAERLERADLPHPRPLARYIRPAAVQLVAEMERLRDRYEDGRFLKTLADLALALVLKNDVWYDYVVGNPPYIRIQAIPRPLRERWEGWYTWAAGNFDAYIPFLERAIHVAARPVGPNLHEWLRPGGRLGFICSNRFLVAGYAEEMRAALPRHGAVELLVDMRDSRVFEEALNYPAILIVRRLAEGEEPPATVPVVRVFDDPRQGAAQLIEEARHLLAGLGPEEPYRRGEVADAFLADRADLKREAWLPMPPQERRLFRRLEAAATVAEAEVCPVCRERPPKARAPHPHVLRLQDLTLTQSGAFQGIATGDDPALVFRLLEERGERLLLRPKGADRPDWRGPKVVEMERAVLRPWLFGRDVERWHIAWDGWYVFFPYAPIEALERRGGASVAVTRYRLIPTAETVETFRRRHGYLGEFPLLDRDYPLAWRYVTHPAIEARLRGRERGRRARGTREAHLWYGLGRPQNLELYERPKLLVQVASPAPDFAFDEDRHFLIQHGGRGGGT
;
A
#
# COMPACT_ATOMS: atom_id res chain seq x y z
N SER A 1 -53.20 -17.62 17.49
CA SER A 1 -52.22 -17.68 18.59
C SER A 1 -50.91 -17.07 18.11
N SER A 2 -50.49 -15.96 18.75
CA SER A 2 -49.19 -15.26 18.64
C SER A 2 -48.52 -15.23 17.25
N GLY A 3 -49.11 -14.52 16.29
CA GLY A 3 -48.51 -14.26 14.97
C GLY A 3 -47.41 -13.22 15.07
N VAL A 4 -46.19 -13.65 15.41
CA VAL A 4 -44.99 -12.81 15.29
C VAL A 4 -44.70 -12.63 13.80
N LEU A 5 -45.01 -11.43 13.30
CA LEU A 5 -44.65 -10.95 11.96
C LEU A 5 -43.12 -10.99 11.75
N PRO A 6 -42.63 -10.95 10.50
CA PRO A 6 -41.18 -10.94 10.21
C PRO A 6 -40.47 -9.79 10.94
N SER A 7 -39.17 -9.95 11.19
CA SER A 7 -38.30 -8.98 11.89
C SER A 7 -38.13 -7.60 11.21
N THR A 8 -38.83 -7.37 10.11
CA THR A 8 -38.77 -6.17 9.27
C THR A 8 -40.05 -5.36 9.39
N LEU A 9 -40.00 -4.09 8.95
CA LEU A 9 -41.19 -3.22 8.88
C LEU A 9 -42.36 -3.97 8.21
N PRO A 10 -43.58 -3.99 8.75
CA PRO A 10 -44.71 -4.55 8.03
C PRO A 10 -44.94 -3.81 6.71
N PRO A 11 -45.40 -4.48 5.64
CA PRO A 11 -45.85 -3.78 4.45
C PRO A 11 -47.02 -2.87 4.79
N ALA A 12 -47.19 -1.78 4.02
CA ALA A 12 -48.35 -0.91 4.17
C ALA A 12 -49.64 -1.73 4.05
N ALA A 13 -50.65 -1.40 4.86
CA ALA A 13 -51.92 -2.13 4.84
C ALA A 13 -52.48 -2.17 3.40
N PRO A 14 -52.81 -3.36 2.87
CA PRO A 14 -53.28 -3.47 1.50
C PRO A 14 -54.64 -2.79 1.38
N THR A 15 -54.89 -2.11 0.26
CA THR A 15 -56.25 -1.69 -0.10
C THR A 15 -57.11 -2.93 -0.36
N ALA A 16 -58.43 -2.81 -0.25
CA ALA A 16 -59.34 -3.91 -0.57
C ALA A 16 -59.17 -4.41 -2.01
N GLU A 17 -58.87 -3.50 -2.94
CA GLU A 17 -58.55 -3.81 -4.34
C GLU A 17 -57.24 -4.59 -4.48
N ALA A 18 -56.17 -4.18 -3.79
CA ALA A 18 -54.88 -4.88 -3.83
C ALA A 18 -54.98 -6.30 -3.25
N LEU A 19 -55.75 -6.47 -2.17
CA LEU A 19 -55.98 -7.79 -1.58
C LEU A 19 -56.78 -8.71 -2.51
N THR A 20 -57.81 -8.16 -3.16
CA THR A 20 -58.61 -8.89 -4.16
C THR A 20 -57.74 -9.30 -5.35
N ALA A 21 -56.91 -8.38 -5.86
CA ALA A 21 -55.98 -8.66 -6.95
C ALA A 21 -54.98 -9.77 -6.60
N LEU A 22 -54.45 -9.79 -5.37
CA LEU A 22 -53.56 -10.85 -4.90
C LEU A 22 -54.26 -12.21 -4.84
N ARG A 23 -55.49 -12.27 -4.32
CA ARG A 23 -56.27 -13.51 -4.30
C ARG A 23 -56.50 -14.05 -5.70
N GLU A 24 -56.93 -13.19 -6.63
CA GLU A 24 -57.16 -13.62 -8.02
C GLU A 24 -55.86 -14.05 -8.71
N ALA A 25 -54.74 -13.37 -8.45
CA ALA A 25 -53.43 -13.77 -8.97
C ALA A 25 -52.98 -15.14 -8.45
N LEU A 26 -53.20 -15.45 -7.17
CA LEU A 26 -52.92 -16.77 -6.58
C LEU A 26 -53.79 -17.86 -7.23
N ARG A 27 -55.10 -17.62 -7.34
CA ARG A 27 -56.04 -18.58 -7.94
C ARG A 27 -55.79 -18.83 -9.41
N ASP A 28 -55.41 -17.79 -10.13
CA ASP A 28 -55.07 -17.90 -11.55
C ASP A 28 -53.81 -18.73 -11.75
N LEU A 29 -52.73 -18.46 -11.00
CA LEU A 29 -51.50 -19.27 -11.03
C LEU A 29 -51.81 -20.75 -10.69
N GLY A 30 -52.59 -20.98 -9.63
CA GLY A 30 -53.02 -22.31 -9.21
C GLY A 30 -53.75 -23.08 -10.31
N ARG A 31 -54.81 -22.49 -10.88
CA ARG A 31 -55.60 -23.12 -11.95
C ARG A 31 -54.79 -23.35 -13.22
N PHE A 32 -53.88 -22.43 -13.55
CA PHE A 32 -52.99 -22.59 -14.70
C PHE A 32 -52.06 -23.79 -14.53
N CYS A 33 -51.40 -23.92 -13.38
CA CYS A 33 -50.50 -25.04 -13.10
C CYS A 33 -51.23 -26.38 -12.90
N GLU A 34 -52.49 -26.38 -12.43
CA GLU A 34 -53.34 -27.58 -12.40
C GLU A 34 -53.68 -28.08 -13.82
N ALA A 35 -53.93 -27.16 -14.75
CA ALA A 35 -54.21 -27.49 -16.15
C ALA A 35 -52.96 -27.92 -16.93
N HIS A 36 -51.75 -27.60 -16.45
CA HIS A 36 -50.48 -27.84 -17.13
C HIS A 36 -49.45 -28.49 -16.18
N PRO A 37 -49.59 -29.79 -15.84
CA PRO A 37 -48.74 -30.45 -14.86
C PRO A 37 -47.27 -30.67 -15.31
N ASP A 38 -47.02 -30.61 -16.62
CA ASP A 38 -45.72 -30.89 -17.24
C ASP A 38 -44.79 -29.66 -17.34
N LEU A 39 -45.23 -28.49 -16.86
CA LEU A 39 -44.42 -27.27 -16.85
C LEU A 39 -43.12 -27.48 -16.08
N ASN A 40 -42.03 -26.92 -16.60
CA ASN A 40 -40.79 -26.79 -15.85
C ASN A 40 -40.84 -25.59 -14.89
N GLU A 41 -39.90 -25.55 -13.96
CA GLU A 41 -39.85 -24.54 -12.89
C GLU A 41 -39.75 -23.10 -13.43
N ARG A 42 -39.03 -22.91 -14.54
CA ARG A 42 -38.84 -21.59 -15.16
C ARG A 42 -40.12 -21.08 -15.81
N GLU A 43 -40.91 -21.96 -16.41
CA GLU A 43 -42.20 -21.61 -17.01
C GLU A 43 -43.23 -21.18 -15.94
N VAL A 44 -43.23 -21.86 -14.79
CA VAL A 44 -44.05 -21.46 -13.63
C VAL A 44 -43.66 -20.06 -13.14
N ILE A 45 -42.36 -19.78 -13.02
CA ILE A 45 -41.85 -18.45 -12.65
C ILE A 45 -42.27 -17.40 -13.67
N THR A 46 -42.05 -17.66 -14.97
CA THR A 46 -42.42 -16.72 -16.03
C THR A 46 -43.90 -16.36 -15.96
N TYR A 47 -44.78 -17.33 -15.70
CA TYR A 47 -46.21 -17.06 -15.52
C TYR A 47 -46.50 -16.22 -14.28
N ALA A 48 -45.80 -16.47 -13.16
CA ALA A 48 -45.93 -15.68 -11.94
C ALA A 48 -45.49 -14.21 -12.10
N PHE A 49 -44.62 -13.90 -13.07
CA PHE A 49 -44.11 -12.53 -13.37
C PHE A 49 -44.95 -11.71 -14.36
N ARG A 50 -46.04 -12.26 -14.92
CA ARG A 50 -46.86 -11.54 -15.91
C ARG A 50 -47.47 -10.24 -15.35
N GLN A 51 -47.93 -9.36 -16.24
CA GLN A 51 -48.66 -8.15 -15.88
C GLN A 51 -49.98 -8.58 -15.19
N ALA A 52 -50.11 -8.33 -13.88
CA ALA A 52 -51.13 -8.89 -12.95
C ALA A 52 -50.89 -10.34 -12.43
N GLY A 53 -49.65 -10.81 -12.44
CA GLY A 53 -49.23 -12.04 -11.77
C GLY A 53 -49.00 -11.89 -10.27
N LEU A 54 -48.56 -12.98 -9.62
CA LEU A 54 -48.31 -13.04 -8.17
C LEU A 54 -47.39 -11.92 -7.67
N PHE A 55 -46.26 -11.70 -8.35
CA PHE A 55 -45.28 -10.71 -7.91
C PHE A 55 -45.79 -9.27 -8.05
N ALA A 56 -46.48 -8.96 -9.16
CA ALA A 56 -47.11 -7.67 -9.36
C ALA A 56 -48.17 -7.38 -8.27
N ALA A 57 -48.98 -8.38 -7.90
CA ALA A 57 -49.98 -8.24 -6.85
C ALA A 57 -49.39 -8.10 -5.43
N LEU A 58 -48.16 -8.60 -5.21
CA LEU A 58 -47.38 -8.35 -4.00
C LEU A 58 -46.64 -6.99 -4.02
N GLY A 59 -46.74 -6.23 -5.11
CA GLY A 59 -46.13 -4.92 -5.29
C GLY A 59 -44.74 -4.94 -5.93
N TYR A 60 -44.28 -6.08 -6.45
CA TYR A 60 -42.98 -6.25 -7.11
C TYR A 60 -43.11 -6.11 -8.62
N ASP A 61 -42.73 -4.94 -9.15
CA ASP A 61 -42.86 -4.56 -10.56
C ASP A 61 -41.51 -4.37 -11.28
N ARG A 62 -40.38 -4.45 -10.56
CA ARG A 62 -39.03 -4.23 -11.11
C ARG A 62 -38.14 -5.48 -10.96
N PRO A 63 -38.15 -6.40 -11.93
CA PRO A 63 -37.19 -7.51 -12.00
C PRO A 63 -35.74 -6.99 -12.03
N GLY A 64 -34.86 -7.60 -11.24
CA GLY A 64 -33.46 -7.17 -11.07
C GLY A 64 -33.24 -6.26 -9.85
N GLU A 65 -34.16 -5.32 -9.59
CA GLU A 65 -34.06 -4.40 -8.43
C GLU A 65 -34.79 -4.95 -7.20
N ASP A 66 -36.09 -5.22 -7.32
CA ASP A 66 -36.91 -5.68 -6.19
C ASP A 66 -36.95 -7.22 -6.11
N VAL A 67 -36.62 -7.90 -7.21
CA VAL A 67 -36.63 -9.36 -7.33
C VAL A 67 -35.42 -9.85 -8.11
N LEU A 68 -34.60 -10.72 -7.51
CA LEU A 68 -33.45 -11.33 -8.18
C LEU A 68 -33.81 -12.73 -8.70
N LEU A 69 -33.58 -12.95 -9.98
CA LEU A 69 -33.61 -14.26 -10.63
C LEU A 69 -32.16 -14.76 -10.79
N GLU A 70 -31.79 -15.85 -10.12
CA GLU A 70 -30.47 -16.45 -10.35
C GLU A 70 -30.44 -17.07 -11.75
N HIS A 71 -29.61 -16.53 -12.64
CA HIS A 71 -29.66 -16.78 -14.10
C HIS A 71 -29.48 -18.25 -14.54
N HIS A 72 -29.16 -19.15 -13.61
CA HIS A 72 -29.01 -20.58 -13.84
C HIS A 72 -30.01 -21.47 -13.07
N GLN A 73 -30.86 -20.90 -12.18
CA GLN A 73 -31.74 -21.68 -11.29
C GLN A 73 -33.14 -21.04 -11.19
N ALA A 74 -34.16 -21.87 -11.00
CA ALA A 74 -35.55 -21.42 -10.92
C ALA A 74 -35.90 -20.91 -9.51
N ASP A 75 -35.13 -19.95 -9.03
CA ASP A 75 -35.25 -19.42 -7.67
C ASP A 75 -35.42 -17.90 -7.70
N VAL A 76 -36.28 -17.41 -6.80
CA VAL A 76 -36.69 -16.01 -6.75
C VAL A 76 -36.37 -15.42 -5.38
N VAL A 77 -35.49 -14.41 -5.33
CA VAL A 77 -35.21 -13.67 -4.09
C VAL A 77 -36.03 -12.38 -4.09
N LEU A 78 -36.99 -12.27 -3.18
CA LEU A 78 -37.68 -11.02 -2.92
C LEU A 78 -36.82 -10.15 -2.00
N ARG A 79 -36.58 -8.90 -2.41
CA ARG A 79 -35.87 -7.93 -1.59
C ARG A 79 -36.86 -7.03 -0.85
N ALA A 80 -36.65 -6.85 0.45
CA ALA A 80 -37.21 -5.78 1.27
C ALA A 80 -36.39 -4.49 1.09
N LEU A 81 -36.55 -3.56 2.02
CA LEU A 81 -35.80 -2.31 2.07
C LEU A 81 -34.28 -2.55 2.11
N HIS A 82 -33.52 -1.66 1.47
CA HIS A 82 -32.03 -1.63 1.52
C HIS A 82 -31.33 -2.89 0.98
N GLY A 83 -31.99 -3.73 0.20
CA GLY A 83 -31.39 -4.94 -0.37
C GLY A 83 -31.52 -6.20 0.50
N ARG A 84 -31.97 -6.05 1.75
CA ARG A 84 -32.89 -6.92 2.50
C ARG A 84 -33.35 -8.24 1.88
N PRO A 85 -32.71 -9.41 1.91
CA PRO A 85 -33.43 -10.62 1.49
C PRO A 85 -34.66 -10.80 2.38
N LEU A 86 -35.85 -10.61 1.82
CA LEU A 86 -37.11 -10.78 2.53
C LEU A 86 -37.48 -12.26 2.52
N ALA A 87 -37.55 -12.79 1.30
CA ALA A 87 -37.98 -14.14 1.04
C ALA A 87 -37.10 -14.74 -0.05
N VAL A 88 -36.79 -16.01 0.09
CA VAL A 88 -36.31 -16.82 -1.02
C VAL A 88 -37.40 -17.81 -1.36
N ILE A 89 -37.85 -17.79 -2.61
CA ILE A 89 -38.88 -18.67 -3.14
C ILE A 89 -38.21 -19.66 -4.08
N GLU A 90 -38.17 -20.91 -3.64
CA GLU A 90 -37.71 -22.04 -4.44
C GLU A 90 -38.91 -22.63 -5.18
N PHE A 91 -38.84 -22.63 -6.53
CA PHE A 91 -39.89 -23.20 -7.36
C PHE A 91 -39.60 -24.66 -7.73
N LYS A 92 -40.64 -25.49 -7.70
CA LYS A 92 -40.65 -26.86 -8.23
C LYS A 92 -41.70 -26.99 -9.34
N ARG A 93 -41.63 -28.07 -10.11
CA ARG A 93 -42.63 -28.37 -11.16
C ARG A 93 -43.98 -28.72 -10.52
N PRO A 94 -45.11 -28.44 -11.19
CA PRO A 94 -46.44 -28.72 -10.63
C PRO A 94 -46.71 -30.19 -10.27
N SER A 95 -45.98 -31.12 -10.89
CA SER A 95 -46.04 -32.56 -10.61
C SER A 95 -45.22 -33.01 -9.39
N ARG A 96 -44.39 -32.14 -8.80
CA ARG A 96 -43.50 -32.45 -7.67
C ARG A 96 -44.01 -31.85 -6.37
N SER A 97 -43.68 -32.46 -5.24
CA SER A 97 -44.02 -31.90 -3.93
C SER A 97 -43.15 -30.68 -3.61
N PRO A 98 -43.70 -29.56 -3.07
CA PRO A 98 -42.89 -28.44 -2.64
C PRO A 98 -41.80 -28.83 -1.63
N ASN A 99 -42.07 -29.83 -0.78
CA ASN A 99 -41.16 -30.27 0.27
C ASN A 99 -39.81 -30.83 -0.23
N GLU A 100 -39.76 -31.31 -1.48
CA GLU A 100 -38.51 -31.80 -2.10
C GLU A 100 -37.45 -30.67 -2.21
N GLY A 101 -37.85 -29.40 -2.17
CA GLY A 101 -36.94 -28.25 -2.20
C GLY A 101 -36.42 -27.80 -0.83
N LEU A 102 -36.86 -28.39 0.28
CA LEU A 102 -36.56 -27.86 1.62
C LEU A 102 -35.06 -27.87 1.95
N GLU A 103 -34.37 -28.99 1.72
CA GLU A 103 -32.93 -29.12 2.00
C GLU A 103 -32.11 -28.14 1.16
N GLN A 104 -32.50 -27.95 -0.11
CA GLN A 104 -31.90 -26.99 -1.02
C GLN A 104 -32.09 -25.56 -0.52
N LEU A 105 -33.32 -25.18 -0.14
CA LEU A 105 -33.65 -23.86 0.39
C LEU A 105 -32.85 -23.55 1.67
N GLU A 106 -32.80 -24.48 2.62
CA GLU A 106 -32.08 -24.29 3.89
C GLU A 106 -30.56 -24.19 3.69
N ARG A 107 -29.94 -25.15 3.00
CA ARG A 107 -28.47 -25.20 2.87
C ARG A 107 -27.91 -24.12 1.93
N ARG A 108 -28.60 -23.83 0.83
CA ARG A 108 -28.07 -22.98 -0.24
C ARG A 108 -28.35 -21.50 -0.01
N TYR A 109 -29.53 -21.19 0.51
CA TYR A 109 -30.03 -19.81 0.58
C TYR A 109 -30.15 -19.29 2.00
N VAL A 110 -30.77 -20.04 2.91
CA VAL A 110 -31.00 -19.54 4.28
C VAL A 110 -29.69 -19.28 5.02
N GLY A 111 -28.73 -20.21 4.98
CA GLY A 111 -27.40 -20.05 5.58
C GLY A 111 -26.47 -19.03 4.90
N ARG A 112 -26.86 -18.49 3.73
CA ARG A 112 -26.05 -17.52 2.96
C ARG A 112 -26.65 -16.12 2.96
N LEU A 113 -27.94 -16.00 2.68
CA LEU A 113 -28.66 -14.73 2.49
C LEU A 113 -29.44 -14.29 3.73
N LEU A 114 -29.70 -15.21 4.67
CA LEU A 114 -30.47 -14.97 5.90
C LEU A 114 -31.82 -14.27 5.66
N PRO A 115 -32.68 -14.75 4.73
CA PRO A 115 -33.97 -14.13 4.48
C PRO A 115 -34.89 -14.23 5.71
N ASP A 116 -35.84 -13.31 5.87
CA ASP A 116 -36.82 -13.41 6.98
C ASP A 116 -37.68 -14.67 6.85
N VAL A 117 -37.97 -15.08 5.62
CA VAL A 117 -38.77 -16.28 5.32
C VAL A 117 -38.20 -17.09 4.15
N GLY A 118 -38.42 -18.39 4.20
CA GLY A 118 -38.22 -19.30 3.07
C GLY A 118 -39.56 -19.73 2.51
N VAL A 119 -39.70 -19.83 1.19
CA VAL A 119 -40.94 -20.24 0.54
C VAL A 119 -40.67 -21.37 -0.44
N LEU A 120 -41.49 -22.41 -0.39
CA LEU A 120 -41.51 -23.48 -1.37
C LEU A 120 -42.79 -23.35 -2.18
N CYS A 121 -42.69 -23.34 -3.51
CA CYS A 121 -43.83 -23.20 -4.40
C CYS A 121 -43.72 -24.19 -5.56
N ASN A 122 -44.78 -24.91 -5.90
CA ASN A 122 -44.81 -25.72 -7.14
C ASN A 122 -45.85 -25.21 -8.15
N GLY A 123 -46.38 -24.00 -7.94
CA GLY A 123 -47.47 -23.45 -8.75
C GLY A 123 -48.87 -23.97 -8.40
N ARG A 124 -49.00 -25.03 -7.59
CA ARG A 124 -50.28 -25.53 -7.06
C ARG A 124 -50.42 -25.29 -5.55
N GLU A 125 -49.32 -25.45 -4.83
CA GLU A 125 -49.20 -25.22 -3.40
C GLU A 125 -48.05 -24.24 -3.12
N LEU A 126 -48.23 -23.43 -2.08
CA LEU A 126 -47.23 -22.52 -1.54
C LEU A 126 -47.08 -22.72 -0.04
N TRP A 127 -45.88 -23.04 0.41
CA TRP A 127 -45.54 -23.27 1.81
C TRP A 127 -44.52 -22.23 2.25
N LEU A 128 -44.85 -21.46 3.29
CA LEU A 128 -43.99 -20.42 3.84
C LEU A 128 -43.45 -20.83 5.21
N TYR A 129 -42.14 -20.72 5.37
CA TYR A 129 -41.41 -21.01 6.58
C TYR A 129 -40.79 -19.74 7.15
N ARG A 130 -40.85 -19.60 8.47
CA ARG A 130 -40.17 -18.52 9.19
C ARG A 130 -38.73 -18.91 9.46
N ARG A 131 -37.76 -18.02 9.26
CA ARG A 131 -36.38 -18.26 9.71
C ARG A 131 -36.26 -18.12 11.23
N THR A 132 -35.53 -19.02 11.88
CA THR A 132 -35.12 -18.93 13.29
C THR A 132 -33.63 -19.25 13.36
N GLY A 133 -32.79 -18.26 13.66
CA GLY A 133 -31.33 -18.40 13.52
C GLY A 133 -30.91 -18.55 12.05
N ASP A 134 -30.17 -19.61 11.74
CA ASP A 134 -29.68 -19.99 10.42
C ASP A 134 -30.53 -21.07 9.72
N ARG A 135 -31.68 -21.45 10.31
CA ARG A 135 -32.57 -22.50 9.79
C ARG A 135 -34.03 -22.04 9.68
N LEU A 136 -34.86 -22.83 8.99
CA LEU A 136 -36.29 -22.62 8.92
C LEU A 136 -37.00 -23.34 10.08
N TYR A 137 -38.00 -22.68 10.66
CA TYR A 137 -38.83 -23.26 11.72
C TYR A 137 -39.89 -24.19 11.11
N HIS A 138 -40.03 -25.37 11.72
CA HIS A 138 -40.98 -26.40 11.31
C HIS A 138 -42.05 -26.59 12.39
N PRO A 139 -43.35 -26.73 12.04
CA PRO A 139 -43.94 -26.78 10.68
C PRO A 139 -44.08 -25.40 9.99
N PRO A 140 -44.43 -25.34 8.69
CA PRO A 140 -44.63 -24.08 7.95
C PRO A 140 -45.59 -23.12 8.66
N ALA A 141 -45.30 -21.82 8.60
CA ALA A 141 -46.14 -20.77 9.15
C ALA A 141 -47.40 -20.51 8.32
N LEU A 142 -47.37 -20.82 7.01
CA LEU A 142 -48.52 -20.71 6.11
C LEU A 142 -48.44 -21.79 5.03
N ARG A 143 -49.58 -22.43 4.73
CA ARG A 143 -49.75 -23.33 3.57
C ARG A 143 -50.98 -22.88 2.80
N ILE A 144 -50.85 -22.76 1.48
CA ILE A 144 -51.92 -22.32 0.60
C ILE A 144 -52.01 -23.28 -0.58
N THR A 145 -53.20 -23.83 -0.85
CA THR A 145 -53.54 -24.41 -2.14
C THR A 145 -53.99 -23.28 -3.05
N LEU A 146 -53.16 -22.93 -4.03
CA LEU A 146 -53.26 -21.66 -4.77
C LEU A 146 -54.60 -21.49 -5.48
N ALA A 147 -55.13 -22.54 -6.13
CA ALA A 147 -56.42 -22.51 -6.83
C ALA A 147 -57.63 -22.23 -5.91
N GLN A 148 -57.47 -22.46 -4.60
CA GLN A 148 -58.52 -22.32 -3.59
C GLN A 148 -58.26 -21.18 -2.60
N ALA A 149 -57.24 -20.34 -2.84
CA ALA A 149 -56.83 -19.29 -1.91
C ALA A 149 -58.00 -18.37 -1.50
N ASP A 150 -58.17 -18.11 -0.20
CA ASP A 150 -59.18 -17.18 0.33
C ASP A 150 -58.58 -15.81 0.72
N ASP A 151 -59.43 -14.86 1.12
CA ASP A 151 -59.00 -13.50 1.50
C ASP A 151 -58.12 -13.50 2.76
N ALA A 152 -58.33 -14.43 3.69
CA ALA A 152 -57.54 -14.53 4.91
C ALA A 152 -56.12 -15.04 4.61
N GLN A 153 -55.99 -16.02 3.72
CA GLN A 153 -54.72 -16.55 3.22
C GLN A 153 -53.99 -15.52 2.35
N ALA A 154 -54.70 -14.80 1.48
CA ALA A 154 -54.11 -13.71 0.70
C ALA A 154 -53.59 -12.59 1.62
N LEU A 155 -54.34 -12.21 2.66
CA LEU A 155 -53.91 -11.20 3.63
C LEU A 155 -52.72 -11.68 4.45
N ALA A 156 -52.72 -12.95 4.88
CA ALA A 156 -51.60 -13.55 5.58
C ALA A 156 -50.34 -13.56 4.70
N LEU A 157 -50.45 -13.97 3.44
CA LEU A 157 -49.35 -13.97 2.48
C LEU A 157 -48.82 -12.56 2.23
N TYR A 158 -49.71 -11.58 2.02
CA TYR A 158 -49.34 -10.18 1.83
C TYR A 158 -48.60 -9.62 3.04
N ARG A 159 -49.02 -9.94 4.28
CA ARG A 159 -48.32 -9.52 5.50
C ARG A 159 -46.88 -10.04 5.59
N TRP A 160 -46.61 -11.23 5.04
CA TRP A 160 -45.27 -11.81 5.00
C TRP A 160 -44.43 -11.28 3.83
N LEU A 161 -45.00 -11.34 2.63
CA LEU A 161 -44.28 -11.17 1.36
C LEU A 161 -44.51 -9.83 0.67
N GLY A 162 -45.47 -9.01 1.09
CA GLY A 162 -45.76 -7.73 0.45
C GLY A 162 -44.55 -6.80 0.43
N ARG A 163 -44.40 -6.03 -0.66
CA ARG A 163 -43.33 -5.05 -0.81
C ARG A 163 -43.36 -4.03 0.32
N ARG A 164 -42.18 -3.76 0.88
CA ARG A 164 -41.97 -2.77 1.93
C ARG A 164 -41.40 -1.50 1.31
N SER A 165 -41.98 -0.36 1.65
CA SER A 165 -41.51 0.96 1.24
C SER A 165 -41.45 1.90 2.45
N VAL A 166 -40.39 2.69 2.56
CA VAL A 166 -40.24 3.72 3.60
C VAL A 166 -40.07 5.05 2.89
N ASP A 167 -40.90 6.03 3.25
CA ASP A 167 -40.75 7.40 2.79
C ASP A 167 -39.66 8.07 3.64
N LEU A 168 -38.41 7.99 3.19
CA LEU A 168 -37.26 8.55 3.90
C LEU A 168 -37.34 10.08 4.04
N SER A 169 -38.26 10.76 3.34
CA SER A 169 -38.54 12.18 3.56
C SER A 169 -39.42 12.44 4.79
N ARG A 170 -40.00 11.42 5.41
CA ARG A 170 -40.86 11.52 6.61
C ARG A 170 -40.23 10.84 7.81
N LEU A 171 -40.03 11.61 8.87
CA LEU A 171 -39.41 11.14 10.13
C LEU A 171 -40.18 9.96 10.74
N GLU A 172 -41.50 9.98 10.68
CA GLU A 172 -42.35 8.98 11.31
C GLU A 172 -42.09 7.59 10.71
N THR A 173 -42.03 7.50 9.38
CA THR A 173 -41.78 6.23 8.69
C THR A 173 -40.33 5.76 8.83
N PHE A 174 -39.37 6.69 8.84
CA PHE A 174 -37.97 6.38 9.12
C PHE A 174 -37.77 5.86 10.56
N ALA A 175 -38.38 6.53 11.54
CA ALA A 175 -38.30 6.15 12.95
C ALA A 175 -38.91 4.76 13.21
N GLU A 176 -40.03 4.45 12.57
CA GLU A 176 -40.63 3.12 12.64
C GLU A 176 -39.70 2.06 12.04
N ALA A 177 -39.06 2.35 10.90
CA ALA A 177 -38.09 1.46 10.27
C ALA A 177 -36.88 1.21 11.16
N LEU A 178 -36.29 2.27 11.70
CA LEU A 178 -35.11 2.19 12.54
C LEU A 178 -35.38 1.33 13.79
N ARG A 179 -36.52 1.57 14.47
CA ARG A 179 -36.94 0.79 15.65
C ARG A 179 -37.37 -0.64 15.32
N ALA A 180 -37.82 -0.92 14.10
CA ALA A 180 -38.09 -2.30 13.68
C ALA A 180 -36.79 -3.10 13.58
N LEU A 181 -35.74 -2.51 13.00
CA LEU A 181 -34.46 -3.17 12.78
C LEU A 181 -33.71 -3.47 14.08
N THR A 182 -33.86 -2.63 15.11
CA THR A 182 -33.22 -2.86 16.43
C THR A 182 -33.77 -4.06 17.20
N ARG A 183 -34.98 -4.56 16.87
CA ARG A 183 -35.61 -5.66 17.62
C ARG A 183 -34.98 -7.02 17.36
N HIS A 184 -34.52 -7.26 16.13
CA HIS A 184 -33.97 -8.56 15.70
C HIS A 184 -32.79 -8.36 14.74
N PRO A 185 -31.65 -7.83 15.23
CA PRO A 185 -30.48 -7.61 14.41
C PRO A 185 -29.78 -8.94 14.05
N ILE A 186 -29.02 -8.93 12.96
CA ILE A 186 -28.22 -10.06 12.48
C ILE A 186 -26.84 -10.00 13.15
N PRO A 187 -26.44 -11.02 13.94
CA PRO A 187 -25.12 -11.05 14.57
C PRO A 187 -24.01 -11.20 13.54
N VAL A 188 -22.97 -10.38 13.67
CA VAL A 188 -21.81 -10.38 12.77
C VAL A 188 -20.59 -10.92 13.52
N HIS A 189 -20.21 -12.17 13.22
CA HIS A 189 -19.08 -12.84 13.89
C HIS A 189 -17.75 -12.62 13.17
N GLY A 190 -17.71 -12.84 11.86
CA GLY A 190 -16.51 -12.72 11.02
C GLY A 190 -16.85 -12.91 9.54
N PRO A 191 -15.94 -12.58 8.61
CA PRO A 191 -16.22 -12.51 7.18
C PRO A 191 -16.69 -13.84 6.56
N ALA A 192 -16.24 -14.98 7.12
CA ALA A 192 -16.62 -16.32 6.65
C ALA A 192 -17.93 -16.84 7.25
N GLU A 193 -18.53 -16.17 8.24
CA GLU A 193 -19.77 -16.60 8.90
C GLU A 193 -21.01 -16.07 8.17
N PRO A 194 -22.20 -16.70 8.29
CA PRO A 194 -23.43 -16.26 7.60
C PRO A 194 -23.73 -14.76 7.75
N GLY A 195 -23.64 -14.24 8.99
CA GLY A 195 -23.89 -12.82 9.26
C GLY A 195 -22.83 -11.90 8.65
N GLY A 196 -21.56 -12.31 8.64
CA GLY A 196 -20.48 -11.54 8.00
C GLY A 196 -20.55 -11.55 6.48
N ARG A 197 -20.92 -12.68 5.85
CA ARG A 197 -21.19 -12.71 4.41
C ARG A 197 -22.37 -11.83 4.02
N ALA A 198 -23.44 -11.84 4.80
CA ALA A 198 -24.60 -10.97 4.60
C ALA A 198 -24.21 -9.49 4.75
N PHE A 199 -23.36 -9.17 5.73
CA PHE A 199 -22.78 -7.84 5.93
C PHE A 199 -21.94 -7.40 4.72
N LEU A 200 -20.95 -8.19 4.31
CA LEU A 200 -20.07 -7.87 3.17
C LEU A 200 -20.88 -7.68 1.89
N THR A 201 -21.87 -8.53 1.64
CA THR A 201 -22.78 -8.40 0.49
C THR A 201 -23.60 -7.11 0.56
N ARG A 202 -24.03 -6.71 1.76
CA ARG A 202 -24.85 -5.50 1.93
C ARG A 202 -24.07 -4.22 1.69
N PHE A 203 -22.79 -4.21 2.05
CA PHE A 203 -21.91 -3.05 1.93
C PHE A 203 -20.94 -3.14 0.75
N ALA A 204 -21.06 -4.15 -0.12
CA ALA A 204 -20.26 -4.28 -1.33
C ALA A 204 -20.39 -3.03 -2.21
N LEU A 205 -19.30 -2.65 -2.90
CA LEU A 205 -19.26 -1.48 -3.78
C LEU A 205 -19.90 -1.80 -5.14
N GLU A 206 -21.23 -1.92 -5.16
CA GLU A 206 -22.03 -2.22 -6.34
C GLU A 206 -23.21 -1.23 -6.46
N PRO A 207 -23.65 -0.84 -7.68
CA PRO A 207 -24.76 0.11 -7.86
C PRO A 207 -26.08 -0.28 -7.16
N GLY A 208 -26.30 -1.59 -6.93
CA GLY A 208 -27.50 -2.12 -6.29
C GLY A 208 -27.47 -2.14 -4.75
N THR A 209 -26.35 -1.82 -4.10
CA THR A 209 -26.23 -1.86 -2.63
C THR A 209 -26.45 -0.48 -2.01
N PRO A 210 -26.86 -0.38 -0.73
CA PRO A 210 -26.92 0.89 -0.01
C PRO A 210 -25.59 1.66 -0.04
N PHE A 211 -24.47 0.95 0.11
CA PHE A 211 -23.15 1.58 0.10
C PHE A 211 -22.77 2.13 -1.29
N GLY A 212 -22.91 1.32 -2.35
CA GLY A 212 -22.60 1.78 -3.70
C GLY A 212 -23.50 2.93 -4.15
N ARG A 213 -24.80 2.90 -3.78
CA ARG A 213 -25.70 4.04 -4.03
C ARG A 213 -25.29 5.30 -3.25
N LEU A 214 -24.84 5.17 -2.01
CA LEU A 214 -24.32 6.30 -1.23
C LEU A 214 -23.07 6.89 -1.89
N VAL A 215 -22.10 6.05 -2.26
CA VAL A 215 -20.87 6.46 -2.94
C VAL A 215 -21.18 7.19 -4.24
N ALA A 216 -22.05 6.63 -5.09
CA ALA A 216 -22.45 7.26 -6.35
C ALA A 216 -23.16 8.61 -6.13
N ALA A 217 -24.05 8.70 -5.14
CA ALA A 217 -24.73 9.96 -4.81
C ALA A 217 -23.75 11.01 -4.28
N MET A 218 -22.79 10.62 -3.45
CA MET A 218 -21.73 11.50 -2.95
C MET A 218 -20.83 11.98 -4.10
N ALA A 219 -20.39 11.08 -4.98
CA ALA A 219 -19.58 11.43 -6.15
C ALA A 219 -20.31 12.39 -7.10
N ALA A 220 -21.62 12.22 -7.29
CA ALA A 220 -22.44 13.12 -8.10
C ALA A 220 -22.67 14.50 -7.45
N ALA A 221 -22.77 14.56 -6.12
CA ALA A 221 -22.97 15.82 -5.38
C ALA A 221 -21.70 16.66 -5.24
N LEU A 222 -20.53 16.00 -5.21
CA LEU A 222 -19.22 16.61 -4.95
C LEU A 222 -18.91 17.80 -5.86
N PRO A 223 -19.04 17.74 -7.20
CA PRO A 223 -18.76 18.88 -8.08
C PRO A 223 -19.56 20.14 -7.74
N GLY A 224 -20.81 19.98 -7.29
CA GLY A 224 -21.66 21.09 -6.87
C GLY A 224 -21.17 21.74 -5.58
N LEU A 225 -20.63 20.95 -4.65
CA LEU A 225 -20.09 21.42 -3.37
C LEU A 225 -18.70 22.02 -3.51
N LEU A 226 -17.85 21.51 -4.41
CA LEU A 226 -16.54 22.10 -4.70
C LEU A 226 -16.64 23.59 -5.11
N ARG A 227 -17.78 24.01 -5.67
CA ARG A 227 -18.04 25.42 -6.04
C ARG A 227 -18.69 26.27 -4.94
N ARG A 228 -19.13 25.66 -3.84
CA ARG A 228 -20.02 26.28 -2.83
C ARG A 228 -19.54 26.11 -1.38
N SER A 229 -18.55 25.26 -1.13
CA SER A 229 -17.93 25.05 0.18
C SER A 229 -16.41 25.17 0.04
N GLY A 230 -15.84 26.18 0.71
CA GLY A 230 -14.38 26.35 0.79
C GLY A 230 -13.69 25.16 1.44
N PHE A 231 -14.30 24.55 2.47
CA PHE A 231 -13.81 23.31 3.08
C PHE A 231 -13.80 22.16 2.08
N THR A 232 -14.91 21.93 1.36
CA THR A 232 -15.00 20.78 0.42
C THR A 232 -13.97 20.93 -0.69
N GLN A 233 -13.82 22.15 -1.21
CA GLN A 233 -12.79 22.49 -2.19
C GLN A 233 -11.38 22.23 -1.64
N GLY A 234 -11.07 22.79 -0.46
CA GLY A 234 -9.76 22.64 0.17
C GLY A 234 -9.42 21.20 0.53
N ALA A 235 -10.36 20.45 1.10
CA ALA A 235 -10.21 19.04 1.43
C ALA A 235 -9.95 18.18 0.19
N TYR A 236 -10.77 18.33 -0.86
CA TYR A 236 -10.58 17.59 -2.11
C TYR A 236 -9.27 17.95 -2.81
N ALA A 237 -8.94 19.23 -2.93
CA ALA A 237 -7.70 19.68 -3.56
C ALA A 237 -6.47 19.18 -2.79
N PHE A 238 -6.53 19.21 -1.45
CA PHE A 238 -5.46 18.70 -0.60
C PHE A 238 -5.31 17.19 -0.72
N TRP A 239 -6.43 16.45 -0.67
CA TRP A 239 -6.44 15.01 -0.87
C TRP A 239 -5.87 14.63 -2.23
N ARG A 240 -6.29 15.32 -3.29
CA ARG A 240 -5.81 15.07 -4.66
C ARG A 240 -4.32 15.34 -4.81
N ARG A 241 -3.81 16.39 -4.15
CA ARG A 241 -2.38 16.75 -4.22
C ARG A 241 -1.49 15.80 -3.44
N ILE A 242 -1.93 15.37 -2.26
CA ILE A 242 -1.06 14.69 -1.28
C ILE A 242 -1.26 13.18 -1.26
N TYR A 243 -2.50 12.70 -1.43
CA TYR A 243 -2.84 11.30 -1.19
C TYR A 243 -3.26 10.57 -2.46
N ALA A 244 -3.96 11.26 -3.38
CA ALA A 244 -4.45 10.59 -4.57
C ALA A 244 -3.30 10.15 -5.49
N ARG A 245 -3.37 8.91 -5.95
CA ARG A 245 -2.47 8.37 -6.98
C ARG A 245 -3.20 8.29 -8.32
N GLU A 246 -2.46 8.55 -9.40
CA GLU A 246 -3.00 8.52 -10.76
C GLU A 246 -3.28 7.07 -11.20
N LEU A 247 -4.56 6.76 -11.42
CA LEU A 247 -5.00 5.51 -12.03
C LEU A 247 -5.05 5.67 -13.55
N LYS A 248 -4.27 4.89 -14.28
CA LYS A 248 -4.33 4.84 -15.75
C LYS A 248 -5.48 3.93 -16.18
N GLY A 249 -6.19 4.28 -17.26
CA GLY A 249 -7.52 3.72 -17.62
C GLY A 249 -7.67 2.19 -17.73
N SER A 250 -6.59 1.41 -17.81
CA SER A 250 -6.64 -0.06 -17.71
C SER A 250 -6.81 -0.59 -16.28
N GLY A 251 -6.54 0.21 -15.25
CA GLY A 251 -6.64 -0.17 -13.83
C GLY A 251 -7.90 0.35 -13.14
N ILE A 252 -8.96 0.66 -13.89
CA ILE A 252 -10.26 1.05 -13.33
C ILE A 252 -11.18 -0.17 -13.32
N PRO A 253 -11.72 -0.60 -12.15
CA PRO A 253 -12.64 -1.72 -12.07
C PRO A 253 -13.89 -1.48 -12.91
N PRO A 254 -14.44 -2.48 -13.64
CA PRO A 254 -15.66 -2.31 -14.43
C PRO A 254 -16.85 -1.82 -13.61
N GLY A 255 -16.99 -2.30 -12.37
CA GLY A 255 -18.07 -1.89 -11.46
C GLY A 255 -17.99 -0.42 -11.04
N TRP A 256 -16.79 0.16 -11.00
CA TRP A 256 -16.61 1.58 -10.64
C TRP A 256 -17.14 2.51 -11.72
N ARG A 257 -17.01 2.15 -13.00
CA ARG A 257 -17.55 2.95 -14.11
C ARG A 257 -19.05 3.18 -13.99
N ALA A 258 -19.79 2.22 -13.45
CA ALA A 258 -21.23 2.35 -13.20
C ALA A 258 -21.58 3.30 -12.03
N LEU A 259 -20.61 3.60 -11.15
CA LEU A 259 -20.76 4.50 -10.01
C LEU A 259 -20.18 5.90 -10.28
N MET A 260 -19.37 6.04 -11.32
CA MET A 260 -18.75 7.31 -11.70
C MET A 260 -19.82 8.34 -12.13
N PRO A 261 -19.62 9.63 -11.82
CA PRO A 261 -20.50 10.68 -12.32
C PRO A 261 -20.45 10.71 -13.85
N THR A 262 -21.61 10.84 -14.48
CA THR A 262 -21.77 10.84 -15.94
C THR A 262 -21.33 12.14 -16.62
N GLU A 263 -21.11 13.20 -15.83
CA GLU A 263 -20.71 14.52 -16.32
C GLU A 263 -19.22 14.77 -16.05
N GLY A 264 -18.49 15.24 -17.07
CA GLY A 264 -17.08 15.65 -16.96
C GLY A 264 -16.11 14.73 -17.71
N ARG A 265 -14.81 14.95 -17.50
CA ARG A 265 -13.76 14.05 -18.03
C ARG A 265 -13.72 12.79 -17.17
N GLU A 266 -13.54 11.63 -17.80
CA GLU A 266 -13.47 10.32 -17.13
C GLU A 266 -12.44 10.31 -15.99
N GLU A 267 -11.27 10.91 -16.21
CA GLU A 267 -10.21 11.05 -15.21
C GLU A 267 -10.65 11.85 -13.97
N GLU A 268 -11.36 12.95 -14.14
CA GLU A 268 -11.85 13.77 -13.02
C GLU A 268 -13.00 13.05 -12.29
N GLY A 269 -13.86 12.35 -13.03
CA GLY A 269 -14.91 11.50 -12.48
C GLY A 269 -14.35 10.40 -11.57
N LEU A 270 -13.16 9.88 -11.89
CA LEU A 270 -12.49 8.86 -11.09
C LEU A 270 -12.00 9.42 -9.76
N TYR A 271 -11.34 10.59 -9.77
CA TYR A 271 -10.93 11.25 -8.53
C TYR A 271 -12.11 11.61 -7.65
N HIS A 272 -13.23 12.08 -8.22
CA HIS A 272 -14.46 12.31 -7.48
C HIS A 272 -15.01 11.04 -6.85
N LEU A 273 -15.01 9.92 -7.59
CA LEU A 273 -15.45 8.62 -7.07
C LEU A 273 -14.57 8.14 -5.91
N MET A 274 -13.25 8.19 -6.07
CA MET A 274 -12.29 7.77 -5.03
C MET A 274 -12.45 8.59 -3.75
N PHE A 275 -12.50 9.92 -3.85
CA PHE A 275 -12.70 10.78 -2.68
C PHE A 275 -14.07 10.53 -2.02
N ALA A 276 -15.13 10.33 -2.81
CA ALA A 276 -16.44 9.97 -2.30
C ALA A 276 -16.47 8.58 -1.64
N LEU A 277 -15.75 7.61 -2.18
CA LEU A 277 -15.61 6.26 -1.64
C LEU A 277 -14.95 6.28 -0.25
N GLU A 278 -13.79 6.93 -0.14
CA GLU A 278 -13.09 7.09 1.15
C GLU A 278 -13.95 7.83 2.17
N SER A 279 -14.66 8.88 1.73
CA SER A 279 -15.55 9.65 2.60
C SER A 279 -16.77 8.86 3.08
N ALA A 280 -17.40 8.10 2.20
CA ALA A 280 -18.52 7.22 2.55
C ALA A 280 -18.08 6.10 3.49
N TYR A 281 -16.89 5.53 3.26
CA TYR A 281 -16.32 4.50 4.13
C TYR A 281 -15.99 5.04 5.52
N ALA A 282 -15.38 6.23 5.60
CA ALA A 282 -15.09 6.91 6.86
C ALA A 282 -16.35 7.15 7.69
N LEU A 283 -17.41 7.69 7.05
CA LEU A 283 -18.72 7.90 7.66
C LEU A 283 -19.33 6.58 8.15
N LEU A 284 -19.34 5.57 7.28
CA LEU A 284 -19.96 4.28 7.57
C LEU A 284 -19.26 3.56 8.72
N SER A 285 -17.93 3.58 8.73
CA SER A 285 -17.16 2.88 9.75
C SER A 285 -17.29 3.53 11.13
N ARG A 286 -17.40 4.87 11.21
CA ARG A 286 -17.76 5.58 12.45
C ARG A 286 -19.15 5.20 12.93
N LEU A 287 -20.13 5.11 12.02
CA LEU A 287 -21.49 4.68 12.37
C LEU A 287 -21.52 3.22 12.86
N MET A 288 -20.76 2.33 12.23
CA MET A 288 -20.60 0.94 12.66
C MET A 288 -19.93 0.85 14.03
N LEU A 289 -18.89 1.65 14.29
CA LEU A 289 -18.26 1.71 15.61
C LEU A 289 -19.23 2.22 16.69
N ALA A 290 -19.96 3.30 16.42
CA ALA A 290 -21.00 3.79 17.34
C ALA A 290 -22.04 2.70 17.62
N ARG A 291 -22.51 2.00 16.58
CA ARG A 291 -23.45 0.88 16.72
C ARG A 291 -22.86 -0.26 17.54
N ALA A 292 -21.59 -0.60 17.34
CA ALA A 292 -20.89 -1.59 18.15
C ALA A 292 -20.81 -1.15 19.62
N MET A 293 -20.49 0.11 19.90
CA MET A 293 -20.49 0.67 21.27
C MET A 293 -21.86 0.53 21.94
N GLU A 294 -22.95 0.87 21.23
CA GLU A 294 -24.32 0.67 21.74
C GLU A 294 -24.59 -0.81 22.00
N ASN A 295 -24.24 -1.69 21.08
CA ASN A 295 -24.47 -3.13 21.26
C ASN A 295 -23.69 -3.69 22.46
N HIS A 296 -22.52 -3.13 22.77
CA HIS A 296 -21.72 -3.49 23.94
C HIS A 296 -22.17 -2.83 25.26
N GLY A 297 -23.20 -1.98 25.23
CA GLY A 297 -23.83 -1.43 26.43
C GLY A 297 -23.15 -0.18 26.98
N PHE A 298 -22.54 0.65 26.12
CA PHE A 298 -22.07 1.98 26.53
C PHE A 298 -23.24 2.83 27.06
N PRO A 299 -23.03 3.59 28.15
CA PRO A 299 -24.13 4.21 28.88
C PRO A 299 -24.73 5.34 28.04
N ASP A 300 -26.05 5.51 28.20
CA ASP A 300 -26.87 6.51 27.52
C ASP A 300 -26.84 6.46 25.97
N LEU A 301 -26.12 5.52 25.34
CA LEU A 301 -25.91 5.48 23.88
C LEU A 301 -27.09 4.83 23.12
N GLU A 302 -28.30 5.35 23.29
CA GLU A 302 -29.49 4.94 22.53
C GLU A 302 -29.47 5.58 21.13
N LEU A 303 -28.76 4.98 20.17
CA LEU A 303 -28.48 5.62 18.88
C LEU A 303 -29.75 5.88 18.07
N ALA A 304 -30.71 4.95 18.11
CA ALA A 304 -31.95 5.10 17.37
C ALA A 304 -32.73 6.32 17.87
N ASP A 305 -32.96 6.42 19.17
CA ASP A 305 -33.73 7.52 19.77
C ASP A 305 -32.95 8.85 19.74
N SER A 306 -31.62 8.82 19.90
CA SER A 306 -30.75 9.98 19.73
C SER A 306 -30.85 10.55 18.31
N LEU A 307 -30.76 9.70 17.28
CA LEU A 307 -30.88 10.13 15.89
C LEU A 307 -32.28 10.67 15.59
N ILE A 308 -33.34 10.00 16.07
CA ILE A 308 -34.73 10.47 15.90
C ILE A 308 -34.91 11.83 16.60
N GLY A 309 -34.37 11.99 17.80
CA GLY A 309 -34.38 13.23 18.56
C GLY A 309 -33.68 14.37 17.80
N ALA A 310 -32.52 14.09 17.21
CA ALA A 310 -31.81 15.01 16.33
C ALA A 310 -32.62 15.36 15.08
N LEU A 311 -33.30 14.42 14.44
CA LEU A 311 -34.07 14.71 13.21
C LEU A 311 -35.36 15.49 13.47
N LYS A 312 -35.99 15.32 14.64
CA LYS A 312 -37.28 15.92 15.00
C LYS A 312 -37.39 17.44 14.82
N PRO A 313 -36.45 18.28 15.30
CA PRO A 313 -36.51 19.74 15.12
C PRO A 313 -36.24 20.21 13.69
N ARG A 314 -35.80 19.31 12.78
CA ARG A 314 -35.36 19.66 11.43
C ARG A 314 -36.44 19.52 10.37
N ARG A 315 -37.64 19.08 10.76
CA ARG A 315 -38.78 18.94 9.86
C ARG A 315 -39.25 20.31 9.35
N ARG A 316 -39.43 20.43 8.03
CA ARG A 316 -40.05 21.58 7.36
C ARG A 316 -41.29 21.10 6.62
N HIS A 317 -42.46 21.68 6.93
CA HIS A 317 -43.75 21.27 6.34
C HIS A 317 -44.01 19.75 6.44
N GLY A 318 -43.63 19.13 7.56
CA GLY A 318 -43.82 17.69 7.80
C GLY A 318 -42.83 16.77 7.06
N ARG A 319 -41.82 17.31 6.36
CA ARG A 319 -40.76 16.54 5.70
C ARG A 319 -39.37 16.89 6.20
N LEU A 320 -38.43 15.96 6.09
CA LEU A 320 -37.01 16.16 6.35
C LEU A 320 -36.34 16.75 5.11
N PRO A 321 -35.62 17.88 5.22
CA PRO A 321 -34.80 18.38 4.13
C PRO A 321 -33.60 17.43 3.87
N PRO A 322 -32.99 17.47 2.67
CA PRO A 322 -31.82 16.66 2.30
C PRO A 322 -30.71 16.57 3.35
N GLU A 323 -30.36 17.70 3.95
CA GLU A 323 -29.26 17.84 4.89
C GLU A 323 -29.59 17.35 6.32
N ALA A 324 -30.86 17.00 6.60
CA ALA A 324 -31.28 16.63 7.95
C ALA A 324 -30.53 15.41 8.48
N TYR A 325 -30.34 14.37 7.65
CA TYR A 325 -29.63 13.14 8.03
C TYR A 325 -28.14 13.39 8.29
N ALA A 326 -27.49 14.24 7.50
CA ALA A 326 -26.12 14.65 7.77
C ALA A 326 -26.02 15.37 9.13
N HIS A 327 -26.93 16.29 9.42
CA HIS A 327 -26.90 16.94 10.72
C HIS A 327 -27.17 15.97 11.89
N GLY A 328 -28.12 15.05 11.71
CA GLY A 328 -28.43 14.01 12.69
C GLY A 328 -27.22 13.10 12.98
N LEU A 329 -26.51 12.67 11.93
CA LEU A 329 -25.28 11.89 12.08
C LEU A 329 -24.17 12.65 12.78
N ARG A 330 -24.02 13.96 12.51
CA ARG A 330 -23.04 14.79 13.22
C ARG A 330 -23.30 14.79 14.72
N GLU A 331 -24.54 15.07 15.14
CA GLU A 331 -24.89 15.07 16.57
C GLU A 331 -24.73 13.69 17.21
N LEU A 332 -25.01 12.63 16.45
CA LEU A 332 -24.79 11.25 16.88
C LEU A 332 -23.30 10.93 17.08
N PHE A 333 -22.43 11.36 16.17
CA PHE A 333 -20.98 11.18 16.30
C PHE A 333 -20.41 12.01 17.46
N ASP A 334 -20.86 13.25 17.62
CA ASP A 334 -20.51 14.06 18.79
C ASP A 334 -20.94 13.37 20.10
N TYR A 335 -22.10 12.70 20.08
CA TYR A 335 -22.61 11.96 21.22
C TYR A 335 -21.79 10.69 21.52
N ALA A 336 -21.51 9.88 20.50
CA ALA A 336 -20.68 8.68 20.64
C ALA A 336 -19.25 9.03 21.08
N GLY A 337 -18.65 10.08 20.51
CA GLY A 337 -17.31 10.54 20.86
C GLY A 337 -17.16 11.02 22.30
N ARG A 338 -18.23 11.51 22.95
CA ARG A 338 -18.21 11.85 24.38
C ARG A 338 -18.13 10.63 25.29
N GLN A 339 -18.53 9.45 24.80
CA GLN A 339 -18.49 8.20 25.57
C GLN A 339 -17.12 7.52 25.46
N ALA A 340 -16.56 7.41 24.26
CA ALA A 340 -15.24 6.86 24.00
C ALA A 340 -14.69 7.27 22.63
N PHE A 341 -13.37 7.17 22.47
CA PHE A 341 -12.67 7.38 21.19
C PHE A 341 -12.98 8.72 20.53
N GLN A 342 -13.05 9.81 21.31
CA GLN A 342 -13.43 11.16 20.84
C GLN A 342 -12.70 11.56 19.54
N ALA A 343 -11.40 11.30 19.45
CA ALA A 343 -10.57 11.64 18.30
C ALA A 343 -11.00 10.94 16.99
N LEU A 344 -11.62 9.76 17.07
CA LEU A 344 -12.08 8.96 15.92
C LEU A 344 -13.39 9.50 15.34
N PHE A 345 -14.25 10.07 16.20
CA PHE A 345 -15.49 10.74 15.82
C PHE A 345 -15.31 12.22 15.45
N ALA A 346 -14.13 12.79 15.72
CA ALA A 346 -13.81 14.17 15.33
C ALA A 346 -13.80 14.34 13.80
N SER A 347 -14.17 15.53 13.35
CA SER A 347 -14.14 15.88 11.94
C SER A 347 -12.72 15.85 11.37
N ASP A 348 -12.60 15.42 10.11
CA ASP A 348 -11.40 15.49 9.29
C ASP A 348 -11.78 15.80 7.83
N ILE A 349 -10.82 15.76 6.89
CA ILE A 349 -11.00 16.08 5.46
C ILE A 349 -12.14 15.31 4.77
N PHE A 350 -12.54 14.16 5.30
CA PHE A 350 -13.61 13.31 4.76
C PHE A 350 -15.03 13.78 5.16
N ASP A 351 -15.14 14.77 6.04
CA ASP A 351 -16.41 15.24 6.60
C ASP A 351 -17.04 16.42 5.84
N TRP A 352 -16.82 16.46 4.53
CA TRP A 352 -17.40 17.47 3.63
C TRP A 352 -18.92 17.28 3.45
N TRP A 353 -19.45 16.10 3.76
CA TRP A 353 -20.89 15.82 3.77
C TRP A 353 -21.65 16.66 4.81
N HIS A 354 -20.97 17.33 5.75
CA HIS A 354 -21.60 18.37 6.59
C HIS A 354 -22.10 19.58 5.79
N ASP A 355 -21.53 19.83 4.61
CA ASP A 355 -21.86 20.98 3.77
C ASP A 355 -22.98 20.70 2.76
N LEU A 356 -23.63 19.53 2.83
CA LEU A 356 -24.68 19.11 1.89
C LEU A 356 -25.80 20.15 1.73
N GLY A 357 -26.18 20.86 2.80
CA GLY A 357 -27.19 21.93 2.75
C GLY A 357 -26.83 23.11 1.84
N ARG A 358 -25.58 23.23 1.39
CA ARG A 358 -25.10 24.28 0.49
C ARG A 358 -25.35 23.94 -1.00
N SER A 359 -25.69 22.70 -1.34
CA SER A 359 -25.87 22.25 -2.73
C SER A 359 -27.28 21.73 -3.00
N PRO A 360 -27.97 22.19 -4.06
CA PRO A 360 -29.28 21.64 -4.43
C PRO A 360 -29.19 20.18 -4.91
N ASN A 361 -28.01 19.75 -5.38
CA ASN A 361 -27.76 18.38 -5.84
C ASN A 361 -27.54 17.40 -4.67
N ALA A 362 -27.64 17.85 -3.41
CA ALA A 362 -27.45 17.02 -2.22
C ALA A 362 -28.69 16.19 -1.82
N ALA A 363 -29.86 16.46 -2.42
CA ALA A 363 -31.10 15.75 -2.11
C ALA A 363 -30.97 14.21 -2.16
N PRO A 364 -30.37 13.61 -3.22
CA PRO A 364 -30.17 12.17 -3.25
C PRO A 364 -29.24 11.67 -2.13
N VAL A 365 -28.23 12.44 -1.73
CA VAL A 365 -27.27 12.02 -0.69
C VAL A 365 -27.98 11.83 0.65
N GLY A 366 -28.89 12.72 1.02
CA GLY A 366 -29.67 12.61 2.27
C GLY A 366 -30.48 11.31 2.36
N GLU A 367 -31.17 10.95 1.27
CA GLU A 367 -31.91 9.68 1.19
C GLU A 367 -30.98 8.47 1.23
N ARG A 368 -29.87 8.50 0.48
CA ARG A 368 -28.91 7.39 0.49
C ARG A 368 -28.20 7.25 1.84
N LEU A 369 -28.00 8.34 2.59
CA LEU A 369 -27.52 8.31 3.97
C LEU A 369 -28.53 7.61 4.88
N ALA A 370 -29.81 7.93 4.77
CA ALA A 370 -30.85 7.25 5.54
C ALA A 370 -30.91 5.74 5.23
N GLU A 371 -30.74 5.37 3.96
CA GLU A 371 -30.63 3.97 3.55
C GLU A 371 -29.42 3.25 4.17
N ALA A 372 -28.25 3.90 4.16
CA ALA A 372 -27.04 3.35 4.76
C ALA A 372 -27.17 3.22 6.29
N ILE A 373 -27.81 4.19 6.96
CA ILE A 373 -28.11 4.12 8.39
C ILE A 373 -28.97 2.90 8.68
N LEU A 374 -30.09 2.75 7.98
CA LEU A 374 -30.97 1.59 8.18
C LEU A 374 -30.23 0.28 7.93
N ALA A 375 -29.37 0.21 6.90
CA ALA A 375 -28.55 -0.96 6.63
C ALA A 375 -27.58 -1.31 7.78
N VAL A 376 -26.96 -0.34 8.46
CA VAL A 376 -26.09 -0.60 9.62
C VAL A 376 -26.89 -1.14 10.80
N PHE A 377 -28.09 -0.61 11.04
CA PHE A 377 -28.96 -1.03 12.15
C PHE A 377 -29.54 -2.43 11.97
N GLU A 378 -29.43 -3.04 10.78
CA GLU A 378 -29.75 -4.45 10.57
C GLU A 378 -28.80 -5.41 11.30
N PHE A 379 -27.62 -4.95 11.69
CA PHE A 379 -26.56 -5.79 12.22
C PHE A 379 -26.29 -5.55 13.72
N ASP A 380 -25.80 -6.60 14.37
CA ASP A 380 -25.31 -6.62 15.75
C ASP A 380 -23.82 -6.97 15.74
N PHE A 381 -23.00 -6.03 16.23
CA PHE A 381 -21.55 -6.13 16.20
C PHE A 381 -20.95 -6.67 17.51
N ARG A 382 -21.76 -7.01 18.53
CA ARG A 382 -21.25 -7.62 19.77
C ARG A 382 -20.32 -8.83 19.58
N PRO A 383 -20.63 -9.79 18.69
CA PRO A 383 -19.82 -10.99 18.56
C PRO A 383 -18.70 -10.82 17.52
N MET A 384 -18.49 -9.59 17.02
CA MET A 384 -17.52 -9.31 15.98
C MET A 384 -16.11 -9.68 16.46
N SER A 385 -15.46 -10.54 15.67
CA SER A 385 -14.08 -10.98 15.87
C SER A 385 -13.32 -10.87 14.55
N GLY A 386 -12.05 -10.47 14.62
CA GLY A 386 -11.17 -10.40 13.44
C GLY A 386 -11.30 -9.15 12.58
N ASP A 387 -10.99 -9.28 11.29
CA ASP A 387 -10.64 -8.19 10.35
C ASP A 387 -11.78 -7.83 9.36
N LEU A 388 -13.02 -7.80 9.84
CA LEU A 388 -14.21 -7.63 8.99
C LEU A 388 -14.18 -6.34 8.15
N LEU A 389 -13.74 -5.22 8.74
CA LEU A 389 -13.73 -3.93 8.07
C LEU A 389 -12.62 -3.84 7.03
N SER A 390 -11.41 -4.35 7.31
CA SER A 390 -10.39 -4.40 6.26
C SER A 390 -10.78 -5.35 5.14
N SER A 391 -11.44 -6.48 5.45
CA SER A 391 -11.99 -7.38 4.42
C SER A 391 -13.01 -6.65 3.53
N LEU A 392 -13.86 -5.82 4.13
CA LEU A 392 -14.83 -4.99 3.42
C LEU A 392 -14.13 -3.99 2.51
N TYR A 393 -13.16 -3.22 3.01
CA TYR A 393 -12.43 -2.24 2.20
C TYR A 393 -11.64 -2.91 1.06
N GLN A 394 -10.91 -3.98 1.37
CA GLN A 394 -10.17 -4.74 0.35
C GLN A 394 -11.10 -5.21 -0.76
N SER A 395 -12.33 -5.63 -0.44
CA SER A 395 -13.31 -6.09 -1.45
C SER A 395 -13.71 -5.02 -2.48
N TYR A 396 -13.47 -3.73 -2.21
CA TYR A 396 -13.83 -2.63 -3.12
C TYR A 396 -12.85 -2.45 -4.28
N PHE A 397 -11.64 -2.99 -4.14
CA PHE A 397 -10.57 -2.87 -5.11
C PHE A 397 -10.18 -4.27 -5.57
N ASP A 398 -10.21 -4.50 -6.88
CA ASP A 398 -9.58 -5.69 -7.44
C ASP A 398 -8.04 -5.60 -7.29
N PRO A 399 -7.33 -6.74 -7.39
CA PRO A 399 -5.87 -6.77 -7.22
C PRO A 399 -5.09 -5.82 -8.14
N GLU A 400 -5.55 -5.62 -9.38
CA GLU A 400 -4.88 -4.72 -10.34
C GLU A 400 -5.04 -3.25 -9.92
N THR A 401 -6.23 -2.89 -9.43
CA THR A 401 -6.53 -1.55 -8.91
C THR A 401 -5.74 -1.22 -7.65
N ARG A 402 -5.66 -2.14 -6.67
CA ARG A 402 -4.85 -1.93 -5.45
C ARG A 402 -3.39 -1.67 -5.76
N LYS A 403 -2.84 -2.40 -6.72
CA LYS A 403 -1.46 -2.23 -7.20
C LYS A 403 -1.25 -0.87 -7.86
N ALA A 404 -2.22 -0.38 -8.62
CA ALA A 404 -2.14 0.93 -9.27
C ALA A 404 -2.27 2.08 -8.25
N LEU A 405 -3.05 1.89 -7.18
CA LEU A 405 -3.08 2.75 -6.00
C LEU A 405 -1.86 2.54 -5.09
N GLY A 406 -1.10 1.46 -5.31
CA GLY A 406 0.01 0.98 -4.49
C GLY A 406 -0.34 0.89 -3.00
N GLU A 407 -1.54 0.38 -2.72
CA GLU A 407 -2.02 -0.03 -1.41
C GLU A 407 -1.79 -1.54 -1.28
N PHE A 408 -0.66 -1.92 -0.69
CA PHE A 408 -0.33 -3.33 -0.47
C PHE A 408 -0.65 -3.70 0.98
N TYR A 409 -1.68 -4.52 1.17
CA TYR A 409 -2.01 -5.07 2.48
C TYR A 409 -1.08 -6.23 2.81
N THR A 410 -0.60 -6.24 4.05
CA THR A 410 0.21 -7.35 4.55
C THR A 410 -0.72 -8.53 4.84
N PRO A 411 -0.51 -9.72 4.26
CA PRO A 411 -1.28 -10.90 4.61
C PRO A 411 -1.17 -11.22 6.12
N PRO A 412 -2.27 -11.60 6.78
CA PRO A 412 -2.29 -11.94 8.20
C PRO A 412 -1.21 -12.95 8.62
N GLU A 413 -0.99 -13.99 7.81
CA GLU A 413 -0.04 -15.07 8.09
C GLU A 413 1.41 -14.57 8.11
N VAL A 414 1.72 -13.58 7.26
CA VAL A 414 3.04 -12.93 7.20
C VAL A 414 3.25 -12.02 8.40
N ALA A 415 2.23 -11.23 8.78
CA ALA A 415 2.29 -10.39 9.98
C ALA A 415 2.47 -11.25 11.24
N ASP A 416 1.72 -12.35 11.35
CA ASP A 416 1.84 -13.30 12.46
C ASP A 416 3.21 -13.97 12.51
N PHE A 417 3.75 -14.36 11.35
CA PHE A 417 5.09 -14.91 11.27
C PHE A 417 6.14 -13.92 11.77
N ILE A 418 6.10 -12.66 11.32
CA ILE A 418 7.05 -11.64 11.76
C ILE A 418 6.94 -11.41 13.27
N LEU A 419 5.73 -11.24 13.81
CA LEU A 419 5.51 -11.08 15.25
C LEU A 419 6.02 -12.28 16.05
N ASP A 420 5.92 -13.50 15.51
CA ASP A 420 6.46 -14.70 16.14
C ASP A 420 7.99 -14.74 16.13
N GLN A 421 8.62 -14.29 15.04
CA GLN A 421 10.08 -14.31 14.90
C GLN A 421 10.74 -13.19 15.72
N VAL A 422 10.10 -12.03 15.88
CA VAL A 422 10.59 -11.02 16.84
C VAL A 422 10.35 -11.46 18.29
N GLY A 423 9.48 -12.45 18.54
CA GLY A 423 9.19 -12.99 19.87
C GLY A 423 8.06 -12.27 20.61
N TYR A 424 7.23 -11.50 19.91
CA TYR A 424 6.02 -10.88 20.44
C TYR A 424 4.88 -11.91 20.44
N ARG A 425 4.93 -12.89 21.35
CA ARG A 425 3.98 -14.00 21.45
C ARG A 425 3.20 -13.98 22.76
N PRO A 426 1.93 -14.42 22.81
CA PRO A 426 1.13 -14.41 24.03
C PRO A 426 1.78 -15.14 25.21
N GLU A 427 2.58 -16.17 24.93
CA GLU A 427 3.28 -16.98 25.94
C GLU A 427 4.51 -16.28 26.52
N ASN A 428 5.00 -15.21 25.87
CA ASN A 428 6.13 -14.42 26.36
C ASN A 428 5.63 -13.38 27.37
N PRO A 429 6.00 -13.47 28.67
CA PRO A 429 5.54 -12.52 29.68
C PRO A 429 5.94 -11.07 29.40
N GLN A 430 6.96 -10.83 28.57
CA GLN A 430 7.37 -9.48 28.18
C GLN A 430 6.34 -8.77 27.31
N VAL A 431 5.41 -9.49 26.64
CA VAL A 431 4.41 -8.87 25.76
C VAL A 431 3.55 -7.84 26.48
N ILE A 432 3.23 -8.06 27.76
CA ILE A 432 2.37 -7.15 28.53
C ILE A 432 3.10 -5.87 28.99
N THR A 433 4.44 -5.90 29.06
CA THR A 433 5.24 -4.76 29.52
C THR A 433 5.89 -3.99 28.37
N ALA A 434 6.18 -4.67 27.26
CA ALA A 434 6.90 -4.15 26.12
C ALA A 434 6.09 -3.14 25.29
N ARG A 435 6.80 -2.24 24.60
CA ARG A 435 6.22 -1.33 23.60
C ARG A 435 6.55 -1.76 22.18
N LEU A 436 5.53 -1.75 21.31
CA LEU A 436 5.62 -2.06 19.90
C LEU A 436 5.25 -0.83 19.07
N LEU A 437 6.03 -0.56 18.02
CA LEU A 437 5.76 0.47 17.02
C LEU A 437 5.60 -0.15 15.63
N ASP A 438 4.55 0.25 14.92
CA ASP A 438 4.48 0.17 13.47
C ASP A 438 4.58 1.57 12.84
N PRO A 439 5.72 1.93 12.21
CA PRO A 439 5.95 3.28 11.70
C PRO A 439 5.31 3.53 10.32
N ALA A 440 4.68 2.55 9.70
CA ALA A 440 3.99 2.67 8.41
C ALA A 440 2.78 1.73 8.40
N CYS A 441 1.86 1.97 9.33
CA CYS A 441 0.90 0.96 9.77
C CYS A 441 -0.21 0.66 8.77
N GLY A 442 -0.44 1.49 7.75
CA GLY A 442 -1.50 1.26 6.77
C GLY A 442 -2.85 1.12 7.46
N SER A 443 -3.61 0.06 7.15
CA SER A 443 -4.87 -0.28 7.83
C SER A 443 -4.71 -0.91 9.22
N GLY A 444 -3.48 -1.09 9.70
CA GLY A 444 -3.17 -1.56 11.04
C GLY A 444 -3.10 -3.08 11.20
N THR A 445 -2.79 -3.87 10.16
CA THR A 445 -2.68 -5.34 10.28
C THR A 445 -1.74 -5.76 11.41
N PHE A 446 -0.51 -5.23 11.47
CA PHE A 446 0.41 -5.55 12.57
C PHE A 446 -0.13 -5.11 13.93
N LEU A 447 -0.81 -3.96 14.00
CA LEU A 447 -1.41 -3.46 15.24
C LEU A 447 -2.52 -4.38 15.75
N VAL A 448 -3.41 -4.84 14.87
CA VAL A 448 -4.50 -5.78 15.19
C VAL A 448 -3.95 -7.09 15.72
N HIS A 449 -2.98 -7.68 15.03
CA HIS A 449 -2.37 -8.94 15.45
C HIS A 449 -1.55 -8.79 16.75
N ALA A 450 -0.86 -7.67 16.94
CA ALA A 450 -0.20 -7.35 18.21
C ALA A 450 -1.23 -7.20 19.35
N LEU A 451 -2.34 -6.50 19.12
CA LEU A 451 -3.42 -6.34 20.10
C LEU A 451 -4.03 -7.68 20.50
N GLN A 452 -4.34 -8.55 19.55
CA GLN A 452 -4.88 -9.88 19.83
C GLN A 452 -3.94 -10.68 20.75
N ARG A 453 -2.62 -10.59 20.52
CA ARG A 453 -1.61 -11.26 21.35
C ARG A 453 -1.48 -10.64 22.74
N TYR A 454 -1.49 -9.31 22.82
CA TYR A 454 -1.49 -8.58 24.09
C TYR A 454 -2.72 -8.91 24.93
N LEU A 455 -3.91 -8.89 24.33
CA LEU A 455 -5.18 -9.22 24.99
C LEU A 455 -5.22 -10.68 25.43
N ALA A 456 -4.69 -11.60 24.61
CA ALA A 456 -4.56 -13.02 24.96
C ALA A 456 -3.65 -13.23 26.18
N ALA A 457 -2.50 -12.53 26.24
CA ALA A 457 -1.56 -12.58 27.37
C ALA A 457 -2.16 -11.98 28.65
N ASN A 458 -3.17 -11.11 28.54
CA ASN A 458 -3.83 -10.44 29.66
C ASN A 458 -5.16 -11.09 30.07
N ARG A 459 -5.50 -12.28 29.55
CA ARG A 459 -6.74 -12.99 29.91
C ARG A 459 -6.84 -13.20 31.42
N GLY A 460 -8.00 -12.88 31.98
CA GLY A 460 -8.30 -13.04 33.40
C GLY A 460 -7.84 -11.89 34.31
N ARG A 461 -7.14 -10.88 33.78
CA ARG A 461 -6.82 -9.65 34.52
C ARG A 461 -8.00 -8.67 34.49
N PRO A 462 -8.13 -7.75 35.49
CA PRO A 462 -9.16 -6.71 35.49
C PRO A 462 -9.11 -5.85 34.23
N ALA A 463 -10.25 -5.62 33.59
CA ALA A 463 -10.29 -4.99 32.28
C ALA A 463 -9.82 -3.52 32.33
N GLY A 464 -10.24 -2.79 33.37
CA GLY A 464 -9.82 -1.40 33.60
C GLY A 464 -8.30 -1.26 33.74
N GLN A 465 -7.64 -2.18 34.45
CA GLN A 465 -6.19 -2.21 34.58
C GLN A 465 -5.50 -2.47 33.24
N VAL A 466 -5.95 -3.49 32.49
CA VAL A 466 -5.35 -3.86 31.21
C VAL A 466 -5.44 -2.71 30.20
N LEU A 467 -6.58 -2.00 30.16
CA LEU A 467 -6.75 -0.82 29.30
C LEU A 467 -5.85 0.33 29.71
N ARG A 468 -5.69 0.60 31.02
CA ARG A 468 -4.76 1.62 31.53
C ARG A 468 -3.32 1.31 31.15
N GLU A 469 -2.92 0.06 31.25
CA GLU A 469 -1.57 -0.36 30.86
C GLU A 469 -1.36 -0.30 29.34
N LEU A 470 -2.36 -0.70 28.54
CA LEU A 470 -2.30 -0.71 27.07
C LEU A 470 -2.32 0.69 26.46
N LEU A 471 -3.40 1.45 26.72
CA LEU A 471 -3.64 2.76 26.15
C LEU A 471 -2.86 3.83 26.92
N GLY A 472 -2.89 3.78 28.25
CA GLY A 472 -2.11 4.67 29.12
C GLY A 472 -0.60 4.44 29.06
N GLY A 473 -0.16 3.19 28.94
CA GLY A 473 1.26 2.87 28.78
C GLY A 473 1.77 2.91 27.34
N LEU A 474 0.90 3.28 26.38
CA LEU A 474 1.20 3.43 24.95
C LEU A 474 1.92 2.19 24.38
N LYS A 475 1.40 0.99 24.68
CA LYS A 475 2.10 -0.29 24.41
C LYS A 475 2.16 -0.67 22.94
N ILE A 476 1.19 -0.25 22.14
CA ILE A 476 1.11 -0.59 20.71
C ILE A 476 0.79 0.69 19.97
N VAL A 477 1.76 1.22 19.22
CA VAL A 477 1.72 2.52 18.55
C VAL A 477 1.78 2.36 17.04
N GLY A 478 1.04 3.18 16.29
CA GLY A 478 1.02 3.16 14.83
C GLY A 478 1.16 4.55 14.21
N PHE A 479 1.90 4.66 13.11
CA PHE A 479 1.99 5.89 12.31
C PHE A 479 1.68 5.62 10.85
N ASP A 480 1.00 6.56 10.20
CA ASP A 480 0.90 6.59 8.74
C ASP A 480 0.76 8.03 8.24
N VAL A 481 1.16 8.29 7.01
CA VAL A 481 1.02 9.60 6.36
C VAL A 481 -0.37 9.82 5.80
N ASN A 482 -1.07 8.74 5.41
CA ASN A 482 -2.39 8.81 4.80
C ASN A 482 -3.49 8.87 5.89
N PRO A 483 -4.29 9.95 5.96
CA PRO A 483 -5.37 10.08 6.95
C PRO A 483 -6.40 8.95 6.86
N PHE A 484 -6.66 8.43 5.67
CA PHE A 484 -7.61 7.33 5.49
C PHE A 484 -7.08 6.03 6.10
N ALA A 485 -5.79 5.72 5.88
CA ALA A 485 -5.12 4.56 6.47
C ALA A 485 -5.13 4.65 8.01
N VAL A 486 -4.77 5.81 8.57
CA VAL A 486 -4.85 6.08 10.01
C VAL A 486 -6.25 5.86 10.56
N LEU A 487 -7.29 6.37 9.88
CA LEU A 487 -8.67 6.16 10.29
C LEU A 487 -9.04 4.68 10.32
N MET A 488 -8.69 3.92 9.28
CA MET A 488 -8.92 2.46 9.25
C MET A 488 -8.21 1.74 10.39
N ALA A 489 -6.93 2.05 10.60
CA ALA A 489 -6.14 1.47 11.69
C ALA A 489 -6.74 1.83 13.06
N GLN A 490 -7.21 3.06 13.27
CA GLN A 490 -7.89 3.48 14.49
C GLN A 490 -9.19 2.71 14.72
N ILE A 491 -10.03 2.54 13.69
CA ILE A 491 -11.28 1.79 13.79
C ILE A 491 -11.01 0.32 14.11
N ASN A 492 -10.05 -0.29 13.42
CA ASN A 492 -9.65 -1.67 13.66
C ASN A 492 -9.09 -1.85 15.08
N TYR A 493 -8.25 -0.92 15.55
CA TYR A 493 -7.75 -0.91 16.93
C TYR A 493 -8.92 -0.81 17.92
N ALA A 494 -9.81 0.17 17.74
CA ALA A 494 -10.99 0.38 18.59
C ALA A 494 -11.84 -0.87 18.68
N ALA A 495 -12.10 -1.54 17.55
CA ALA A 495 -12.87 -2.77 17.48
C ALA A 495 -12.25 -3.91 18.33
N GLN A 496 -10.92 -4.06 18.34
CA GLN A 496 -10.26 -5.09 19.16
C GLN A 496 -10.36 -4.82 20.66
N VAL A 497 -10.29 -3.55 21.08
CA VAL A 497 -10.33 -3.18 22.51
C VAL A 497 -11.75 -2.96 23.04
N LEU A 498 -12.74 -2.78 22.16
CA LEU A 498 -14.12 -2.47 22.53
C LEU A 498 -14.76 -3.49 23.49
N PRO A 499 -14.61 -4.81 23.31
CA PRO A 499 -15.14 -5.79 24.27
C PRO A 499 -14.53 -5.62 25.67
N LEU A 500 -13.25 -5.27 25.74
CA LEU A 500 -12.55 -5.01 27.00
C LEU A 500 -13.01 -3.69 27.62
N CYS A 501 -13.21 -2.63 26.84
CA CYS A 501 -13.83 -1.38 27.31
C CYS A 501 -15.21 -1.63 27.90
N ALA A 502 -16.04 -2.42 27.23
CA ALA A 502 -17.37 -2.78 27.71
C ALA A 502 -17.31 -3.56 29.04
N GLN A 503 -16.31 -4.41 29.21
CA GLN A 503 -16.07 -5.11 30.48
C GLN A 503 -15.64 -4.13 31.58
N ALA A 504 -14.65 -3.27 31.32
CA ALA A 504 -14.19 -2.27 32.28
C ALA A 504 -15.30 -1.31 32.70
N LEU A 505 -16.20 -0.95 31.79
CA LEU A 505 -17.40 -0.16 32.09
C LEU A 505 -18.34 -0.87 33.07
N ARG A 506 -18.60 -2.17 32.88
CA ARG A 506 -19.40 -2.97 33.82
C ARG A 506 -18.74 -3.12 35.18
N GLU A 507 -17.41 -3.11 35.21
CA GLU A 507 -16.59 -3.13 36.43
C GLU A 507 -16.50 -1.74 37.11
N GLY A 508 -16.93 -0.66 36.44
CA GLY A 508 -16.83 0.71 36.95
C GLY A 508 -15.43 1.32 36.87
N GLU A 509 -14.52 0.73 36.08
CA GLU A 509 -13.10 1.09 36.00
C GLU A 509 -12.64 1.47 34.58
N LEU A 510 -13.55 1.92 33.71
CA LEU A 510 -13.18 2.37 32.37
C LEU A 510 -12.22 3.58 32.46
N PRO A 511 -10.99 3.48 31.95
CA PRO A 511 -10.07 4.61 32.04
C PRO A 511 -10.47 5.72 31.08
N THR A 512 -10.32 6.97 31.52
CA THR A 512 -10.58 8.18 30.74
C THR A 512 -9.36 9.09 30.78
N PRO A 513 -8.88 9.62 29.63
CA PRO A 513 -9.42 9.46 28.27
C PRO A 513 -9.05 8.12 27.60
N LEU A 514 -9.87 7.67 26.64
CA LEU A 514 -9.59 6.51 25.78
C LEU A 514 -8.94 6.97 24.47
N THR A 515 -7.64 7.18 24.50
CA THR A 515 -6.85 7.63 23.35
C THR A 515 -6.21 6.46 22.63
N LEU A 516 -6.38 6.41 21.31
CA LEU A 516 -5.73 5.41 20.47
C LEU A 516 -4.41 5.98 19.94
N PRO A 517 -3.25 5.35 20.21
CA PRO A 517 -1.95 5.83 19.79
C PRO A 517 -1.64 5.47 18.32
N VAL A 518 -2.59 5.75 17.43
CA VAL A 518 -2.45 5.61 15.99
C VAL A 518 -2.62 7.00 15.38
N LEU A 519 -1.54 7.58 14.84
CA LEU A 519 -1.47 9.00 14.54
C LEU A 519 -1.03 9.28 13.10
N ARG A 520 -1.60 10.33 12.51
CA ARG A 520 -1.16 10.85 11.22
C ARG A 520 0.13 11.63 11.34
N THR A 521 1.21 11.12 10.74
CA THR A 521 2.52 11.77 10.73
C THR A 521 3.43 11.19 9.65
N ASP A 522 4.45 11.95 9.25
CA ASP A 522 5.59 11.42 8.51
C ASP A 522 6.59 10.85 9.51
N SER A 523 6.64 9.53 9.64
CA SER A 523 7.52 8.81 10.57
C SER A 523 9.00 9.12 10.37
N LEU A 524 9.44 9.44 9.15
CA LEU A 524 10.85 9.70 8.83
C LEU A 524 11.27 11.15 9.01
N ARG A 525 10.32 12.05 9.26
CA ARG A 525 10.64 13.45 9.51
C ARG A 525 11.43 13.60 10.81
N GLN A 526 12.48 14.44 10.79
CA GLN A 526 13.29 14.78 11.96
C GLN A 526 13.11 16.26 12.33
N GLU A 527 12.12 16.54 13.18
CA GLU A 527 11.68 17.90 13.49
C GLU A 527 12.73 18.76 14.19
N TYR A 528 13.61 18.16 15.00
CA TYR A 528 14.72 18.85 15.65
C TYR A 528 15.76 19.38 14.65
N ARG A 529 15.95 18.70 13.50
CA ARG A 529 16.94 19.11 12.47
C ARG A 529 16.47 20.27 11.61
N GLU A 530 15.16 20.42 11.46
CA GLU A 530 14.58 21.48 10.63
C GLU A 530 14.68 22.86 11.30
N GLY A 531 14.71 22.91 12.63
CA GLY A 531 14.82 24.18 13.37
C GLY A 531 16.21 24.79 13.46
N GLU A 532 17.27 24.00 13.22
CA GLU A 532 18.66 24.48 13.30
C GLU A 532 19.16 25.10 11.97
N GLN A 533 18.55 24.79 10.83
CA GLN A 533 19.00 25.25 9.51
C GLN A 533 18.14 26.41 8.97
N THR A 534 18.34 27.63 9.48
CA THR A 534 17.71 28.83 8.88
C THR A 534 18.72 29.87 8.42
N GLU A 535 19.38 29.62 7.29
CA GLU A 535 19.76 30.69 6.34
C GLU A 535 19.19 30.31 4.96
N VAL A 536 18.04 30.88 4.62
CA VAL A 536 17.40 30.69 3.32
C VAL A 536 18.06 31.60 2.28
N ARG A 537 18.60 31.03 1.20
CA ARG A 537 18.96 31.81 0.00
C ARG A 537 17.68 32.20 -0.75
N PRO A 538 17.49 33.47 -1.16
CA PRO A 538 16.31 33.86 -1.92
C PRO A 538 16.34 33.27 -3.33
N GLY A 539 15.21 32.74 -3.82
CA GLY A 539 15.00 32.53 -5.26
C GLY A 539 14.83 31.09 -5.76
N THR A 540 14.65 30.10 -4.89
CA THR A 540 14.22 28.75 -5.32
C THR A 540 12.86 28.41 -4.73
N SER A 541 11.81 28.76 -5.47
CA SER A 541 10.50 28.16 -5.25
C SER A 541 10.50 26.76 -5.86
N VAL A 542 10.14 25.76 -5.05
CA VAL A 542 9.18 24.66 -5.36
C VAL A 542 9.44 23.41 -4.50
N GLN A 543 8.40 23.04 -3.71
CA GLN A 543 7.95 21.68 -3.34
C GLN A 543 8.51 20.89 -2.14
N SER A 544 8.92 21.53 -1.04
CA SER A 544 8.75 20.87 0.27
C SER A 544 8.71 21.78 1.50
N ASP A 545 7.84 22.78 1.50
CA ASP A 545 7.66 23.72 2.63
C ASP A 545 6.46 23.39 3.53
N PHE A 546 6.00 22.14 3.52
CA PHE A 546 4.74 21.73 4.16
C PHE A 546 4.70 21.97 5.67
N PHE A 547 5.85 21.86 6.31
CA PHE A 547 6.00 22.02 7.73
C PHE A 547 7.44 22.46 8.03
N HIS A 548 7.65 23.24 9.08
CA HIS A 548 8.93 23.78 9.54
C HIS A 548 8.83 23.88 11.06
N VAL A 549 9.86 23.47 11.79
CA VAL A 549 9.81 23.48 13.25
C VAL A 549 10.73 24.55 13.80
N ILE A 550 10.19 25.54 14.52
CA ILE A 550 11.00 26.58 15.17
C ILE A 550 11.04 26.28 16.66
N GLN A 551 12.25 26.15 17.20
CA GLN A 551 12.44 25.95 18.63
C GLN A 551 12.57 27.31 19.33
N GLU A 552 11.69 27.56 20.28
CA GLU A 552 11.78 28.65 21.24
C GLU A 552 12.08 28.07 22.63
N GLU A 553 12.44 28.92 23.60
CA GLU A 553 12.81 28.48 24.96
C GLU A 553 11.73 27.64 25.65
N GLN A 554 10.45 27.88 25.36
CA GLN A 554 9.32 27.22 26.02
C GLN A 554 8.45 26.36 25.10
N VAL A 555 8.55 26.53 23.78
CA VAL A 555 7.58 25.98 22.82
C VAL A 555 8.30 25.54 21.54
N THR A 556 7.83 24.46 20.95
CA THR A 556 8.17 24.00 19.61
C THR A 556 7.04 24.42 18.66
N ARG A 557 7.31 25.31 17.70
CA ARG A 557 6.31 25.72 16.70
C ARG A 557 6.35 24.79 15.51
N ILE A 558 5.26 24.05 15.26
CA ILE A 558 5.10 23.24 14.06
C ILE A 558 4.37 24.07 13.01
N LYS A 559 5.07 24.52 11.97
CA LYS A 559 4.41 25.03 10.77
C LYS A 559 3.70 23.87 10.08
N ALA A 560 2.47 24.04 9.63
CA ALA A 560 1.62 23.02 9.02
C ALA A 560 0.79 23.60 7.88
N GLU A 561 0.77 22.94 6.72
CA GLU A 561 -0.21 23.21 5.67
C GLU A 561 -1.55 22.56 6.02
N LEU A 562 -2.56 23.40 6.20
CA LEU A 562 -3.94 22.99 6.38
C LEU A 562 -4.64 22.88 5.02
N PRO A 563 -5.64 21.99 4.88
CA PRO A 563 -6.43 21.81 3.67
C PRO A 563 -7.46 22.93 3.47
N VAL A 564 -6.98 24.18 3.57
CA VAL A 564 -7.70 25.42 3.26
C VAL A 564 -7.01 26.05 2.06
N GLU A 565 -7.67 26.05 0.91
CA GLU A 565 -7.10 26.60 -0.33
C GLU A 565 -7.19 28.13 -0.33
N VAL A 566 -6.04 28.82 -0.44
CA VAL A 566 -5.97 30.29 -0.48
C VAL A 566 -5.87 30.78 -1.93
N GLU A 567 -5.13 30.05 -2.76
CA GLU A 567 -5.01 30.22 -4.21
C GLU A 567 -5.03 28.82 -4.85
N PRO A 568 -5.42 28.66 -6.13
CA PRO A 568 -5.42 27.35 -6.79
C PRO A 568 -4.09 26.60 -6.64
N GLY A 569 -4.12 25.46 -5.95
CA GLY A 569 -2.94 24.62 -5.66
C GLY A 569 -2.06 25.09 -4.50
N ARG A 570 -2.43 26.17 -3.80
CA ARG A 570 -1.71 26.73 -2.64
C ARG A 570 -2.57 26.71 -1.39
N PHE A 571 -2.05 26.09 -0.34
CA PHE A 571 -2.75 25.82 0.91
C PHE A 571 -2.31 26.76 2.02
N PHE A 572 -3.20 27.00 2.97
CA PHE A 572 -2.92 27.85 4.12
C PHE A 572 -1.89 27.19 5.04
N ALA A 573 -0.77 27.85 5.25
CA ALA A 573 0.22 27.44 6.25
C ALA A 573 -0.04 28.17 7.57
N THR A 574 -0.11 27.42 8.67
CA THR A 574 -0.21 27.95 10.03
C THR A 574 0.96 27.47 10.89
N GLU A 575 1.19 28.08 12.04
CA GLU A 575 2.19 27.64 13.02
C GLU A 575 1.49 27.22 14.32
N ILE A 576 1.77 26.00 14.76
CA ILE A 576 1.13 25.38 15.91
C ILE A 576 2.11 25.38 17.08
N PRO A 577 1.81 26.09 18.18
CA PRO A 577 2.62 26.04 19.39
C PRO A 577 2.40 24.69 20.09
N VAL A 578 3.46 23.88 20.19
CA VAL A 578 3.48 22.66 21.00
C VAL A 578 4.45 22.89 22.16
N PRO A 579 4.00 22.87 23.42
CA PRO A 579 4.92 22.96 24.55
C PRO A 579 6.00 21.87 24.47
N ARG A 580 7.12 22.06 25.16
CA ARG A 580 8.28 21.17 25.09
C ARG A 580 8.24 20.11 26.19
N TYR A 581 8.39 18.83 25.79
CA TYR A 581 8.48 17.72 26.74
C TYR A 581 9.70 17.82 27.64
N ASP A 582 10.89 18.06 27.07
CA ASP A 582 12.15 18.16 27.80
C ASP A 582 12.10 19.24 28.89
N ARG A 583 11.41 20.35 28.60
CA ARG A 583 11.19 21.42 29.57
C ARG A 583 10.24 21.02 30.69
N ALA A 584 9.08 20.43 30.34
CA ALA A 584 8.11 19.96 31.32
C ALA A 584 8.72 18.90 32.27
N ARG A 585 9.58 18.04 31.73
CA ARG A 585 10.33 17.04 32.49
C ARG A 585 11.41 17.65 33.38
N ALA A 586 12.20 18.61 32.86
CA ALA A 586 13.26 19.28 33.63
C ALA A 586 12.71 20.05 34.84
N GLU A 587 11.50 20.59 34.72
CA GLU A 587 10.79 21.28 35.80
C GLU A 587 10.04 20.32 36.75
N GLY A 588 10.06 19.01 36.47
CA GLY A 588 9.41 17.98 37.29
C GLY A 588 7.89 17.99 37.24
N TRP A 589 7.28 18.61 36.23
CA TRP A 589 5.81 18.62 36.06
C TRP A 589 5.28 17.31 35.49
N VAL A 590 6.12 16.57 34.76
CA VAL A 590 5.89 15.22 34.26
C VAL A 590 7.17 14.41 34.44
N TYR A 591 7.03 13.10 34.60
CA TYR A 591 8.13 12.17 34.84
C TYR A 591 8.52 11.37 33.59
N ASN A 592 7.55 11.10 32.72
CA ASN A 592 7.69 10.28 31.53
C ASN A 592 6.93 10.86 30.32
N ALA A 593 7.16 10.27 29.15
CA ALA A 593 6.58 10.75 27.90
C ALA A 593 5.07 10.48 27.83
N GLU A 594 4.59 9.44 28.50
CA GLU A 594 3.16 9.09 28.55
C GLU A 594 2.34 10.16 29.26
N GLU A 595 2.74 10.57 30.45
CA GLU A 595 2.09 11.66 31.19
C GLU A 595 2.04 12.95 30.36
N TYR A 596 3.13 13.25 29.64
CA TYR A 596 3.18 14.40 28.77
C TYR A 596 2.27 14.27 27.54
N PHE A 597 2.22 13.09 26.94
CA PHE A 597 1.31 12.77 25.85
C PHE A 597 -0.15 12.99 26.26
N PHE A 598 -0.56 12.53 27.45
CA PHE A 598 -1.91 12.77 27.96
C PHE A 598 -2.16 14.24 28.29
N ALA A 599 -1.15 14.97 28.79
CA ALA A 599 -1.28 16.40 29.01
C ALA A 599 -1.55 17.17 27.70
N LEU A 600 -0.86 16.81 26.61
CA LEU A 600 -1.13 17.35 25.28
C LEU A 600 -2.52 16.95 24.78
N HIS A 601 -2.93 15.71 25.00
CA HIS A 601 -4.26 15.27 24.61
C HIS A 601 -5.38 16.07 25.31
N VAL A 602 -5.29 16.23 26.63
CA VAL A 602 -6.22 17.06 27.43
C VAL A 602 -6.23 18.51 26.94
N LEU A 603 -5.07 19.03 26.52
CA LEU A 603 -4.99 20.36 25.89
C LEU A 603 -5.80 20.41 24.59
N PHE A 604 -5.66 19.43 23.69
CA PHE A 604 -6.40 19.43 22.43
C PHE A 604 -7.90 19.20 22.60
N GLU A 605 -8.31 18.41 23.60
CA GLU A 605 -9.73 18.29 23.98
C GLU A 605 -10.29 19.62 24.47
N ALA A 606 -9.56 20.33 25.35
CA ALA A 606 -9.98 21.64 25.82
C ALA A 606 -10.04 22.68 24.68
N VAL A 607 -9.12 22.61 23.71
CA VAL A 607 -9.14 23.46 22.51
C VAL A 607 -10.37 23.16 21.65
N ALA A 608 -10.72 21.88 21.46
CA ALA A 608 -11.90 21.46 20.69
C ALA A 608 -13.21 22.02 21.28
N GLU A 609 -13.29 22.13 22.61
CA GLU A 609 -14.46 22.67 23.32
C GLU A 609 -14.44 24.21 23.50
N GLY A 610 -13.33 24.87 23.15
CA GLY A 610 -13.21 26.33 23.11
C GLY A 610 -12.70 27.01 24.38
N LYS A 611 -12.67 28.36 24.36
CA LYS A 611 -11.99 29.20 25.37
C LYS A 611 -12.40 28.92 26.82
N THR A 612 -13.69 28.72 27.07
CA THR A 612 -14.20 28.45 28.42
C THR A 612 -13.59 27.17 29.00
N LYS A 613 -13.37 26.15 28.18
CA LYS A 613 -12.84 24.86 28.62
C LYS A 613 -11.32 24.86 28.77
N VAL A 614 -10.62 25.70 28.02
CA VAL A 614 -9.21 26.01 28.28
C VAL A 614 -9.00 26.65 29.66
N ALA A 615 -10.00 27.35 30.20
CA ALA A 615 -9.91 27.90 31.55
C ALA A 615 -9.76 26.80 32.63
N GLU A 616 -10.45 25.67 32.43
CA GLU A 616 -10.59 24.51 33.32
C GLU A 616 -9.42 23.51 33.21
N LEU A 617 -8.35 23.80 32.46
CA LEU A 617 -7.25 22.85 32.21
C LEU A 617 -6.68 22.18 33.47
N ALA A 618 -6.51 22.91 34.57
CA ALA A 618 -5.97 22.34 35.81
C ALA A 618 -6.88 21.24 36.38
N GLU A 619 -8.21 21.44 36.37
CA GLU A 619 -9.17 20.43 36.85
C GLU A 619 -9.21 19.23 35.91
N ARG A 620 -9.05 19.44 34.59
CA ARG A 620 -9.02 18.35 33.61
C ARG A 620 -7.79 17.48 33.77
N LEU A 621 -6.62 18.08 33.95
CA LEU A 621 -5.38 17.34 34.21
C LEU A 621 -5.45 16.57 35.54
N GLU A 622 -6.10 17.14 36.55
CA GLU A 622 -6.36 16.45 37.83
C GLU A 622 -7.29 15.25 37.65
N ARG A 623 -8.37 15.37 36.87
CA ARG A 623 -9.26 14.24 36.53
C ARG A 623 -8.56 13.17 35.69
N ALA A 624 -7.53 13.54 34.93
CA ALA A 624 -6.71 12.62 34.14
C ALA A 624 -5.57 11.98 34.97
N ASP A 625 -5.55 12.17 36.29
CA ASP A 625 -4.55 11.61 37.21
C ASP A 625 -3.09 11.97 36.85
N LEU A 626 -2.89 13.18 36.29
CA LEU A 626 -1.56 13.66 35.92
C LEU A 626 -0.85 14.35 37.09
N PRO A 627 0.49 14.19 37.20
CA PRO A 627 1.25 14.84 38.26
C PRO A 627 1.27 16.36 38.11
N HIS A 628 1.32 17.07 39.24
CA HIS A 628 1.43 18.54 39.32
C HIS A 628 0.49 19.30 38.35
N PRO A 629 -0.84 19.05 38.39
CA PRO A 629 -1.77 19.51 37.36
C PRO A 629 -1.84 21.04 37.26
N ARG A 630 -1.63 21.77 38.38
CA ARG A 630 -1.64 23.24 38.39
C ARG A 630 -0.42 23.87 37.69
N PRO A 631 0.84 23.54 38.05
CA PRO A 631 2.01 23.95 37.29
C PRO A 631 1.95 23.56 35.82
N LEU A 632 1.56 22.31 35.54
CA LEU A 632 1.46 21.81 34.17
C LEU A 632 0.41 22.56 33.35
N ALA A 633 -0.79 22.82 33.92
CA ALA A 633 -1.80 23.66 33.28
C ALA A 633 -1.29 25.07 33.00
N ARG A 634 -0.53 25.68 33.92
CA ARG A 634 0.06 27.01 33.71
C ARG A 634 1.05 27.00 32.54
N TYR A 635 1.79 25.91 32.37
CA TYR A 635 2.76 25.75 31.28
C TYR A 635 2.10 25.56 29.91
N ILE A 636 1.08 24.71 29.80
CA ILE A 636 0.48 24.36 28.50
C ILE A 636 -0.62 25.34 28.06
N ARG A 637 -1.24 26.08 28.99
CA ARG A 637 -2.35 27.02 28.72
C ARG A 637 -2.03 28.09 27.66
N PRO A 638 -0.85 28.74 27.63
CA PRO A 638 -0.54 29.72 26.59
C PRO A 638 -0.65 29.15 25.17
N ALA A 639 -0.17 27.91 24.96
CA ALA A 639 -0.31 27.22 23.69
C ALA A 639 -1.77 26.90 23.36
N ALA A 640 -2.55 26.44 24.36
CA ALA A 640 -3.99 26.19 24.19
C ALA A 640 -4.76 27.46 23.77
N VAL A 641 -4.45 28.61 24.39
CA VAL A 641 -5.10 29.90 24.06
C VAL A 641 -4.77 30.33 22.62
N GLN A 642 -3.50 30.18 22.20
CA GLN A 642 -3.09 30.47 20.83
C GLN A 642 -3.78 29.55 19.81
N LEU A 643 -3.86 28.26 20.11
CA LEU A 643 -4.56 27.28 19.28
C LEU A 643 -6.05 27.62 19.13
N VAL A 644 -6.74 27.96 20.21
CA VAL A 644 -8.16 28.38 20.12
C VAL A 644 -8.31 29.64 19.27
N ALA A 645 -7.44 30.63 19.45
CA ALA A 645 -7.48 31.87 18.65
C ALA A 645 -7.24 31.58 17.16
N GLU A 646 -6.33 30.67 16.82
CA GLU A 646 -6.09 30.27 15.44
C GLU A 646 -7.28 29.49 14.86
N MET A 647 -7.90 28.58 15.63
CA MET A 647 -9.10 27.84 15.20
C MET A 647 -10.30 28.77 14.98
N GLU A 648 -10.50 29.76 15.86
CA GLU A 648 -11.52 30.79 15.67
C GLU A 648 -11.24 31.64 14.42
N ARG A 649 -9.99 32.05 14.21
CA ARG A 649 -9.59 32.80 13.01
C ARG A 649 -9.82 32.00 11.73
N LEU A 650 -9.49 30.71 11.72
CA LEU A 650 -9.75 29.85 10.56
C LEU A 650 -11.25 29.75 10.30
N ARG A 651 -12.05 29.56 11.36
CA ARG A 651 -13.51 29.48 11.26
C ARG A 651 -14.11 30.78 10.73
N ASP A 652 -13.63 31.93 11.19
CA ASP A 652 -14.16 33.24 10.82
C ASP A 652 -13.72 33.66 9.41
N ARG A 653 -12.48 33.34 9.00
CA ARG A 653 -11.90 33.77 7.73
C ARG A 653 -12.18 32.82 6.56
N TYR A 654 -12.26 31.53 6.83
CA TYR A 654 -12.36 30.48 5.80
C TYR A 654 -13.60 29.59 5.98
N GLU A 655 -14.50 29.93 6.91
CA GLU A 655 -15.66 29.11 7.29
C GLU A 655 -15.27 27.69 7.75
N ASP A 656 -14.06 27.55 8.30
CA ASP A 656 -13.41 26.26 8.50
C ASP A 656 -12.64 26.17 9.82
N GLY A 657 -13.00 25.22 10.68
CA GLY A 657 -12.26 24.90 11.91
C GLY A 657 -12.11 23.40 12.14
N ARG A 658 -12.33 22.60 11.09
CA ARG A 658 -12.50 21.13 11.19
C ARG A 658 -11.18 20.36 11.21
N PHE A 659 -10.03 21.02 11.13
CA PHE A 659 -8.72 20.36 11.03
C PHE A 659 -7.96 20.23 12.34
N LEU A 660 -8.61 20.50 13.49
CA LEU A 660 -7.98 20.36 14.79
C LEU A 660 -7.40 18.95 15.02
N LYS A 661 -8.09 17.90 14.53
CA LYS A 661 -7.60 16.52 14.59
C LYS A 661 -6.25 16.35 13.90
N THR A 662 -6.07 16.94 12.72
CA THR A 662 -4.77 16.91 11.99
C THR A 662 -3.66 17.55 12.84
N LEU A 663 -3.96 18.67 13.51
CA LEU A 663 -2.98 19.36 14.36
C LEU A 663 -2.64 18.59 15.62
N ALA A 664 -3.66 17.98 16.25
CA ALA A 664 -3.51 17.13 17.42
C ALA A 664 -2.62 15.93 17.10
N ASP A 665 -2.86 15.23 15.98
CA ASP A 665 -2.07 14.07 15.57
C ASP A 665 -0.60 14.41 15.40
N LEU A 666 -0.29 15.53 14.74
CA LEU A 666 1.08 15.97 14.53
C LEU A 666 1.79 16.29 15.84
N ALA A 667 1.12 17.00 16.76
CA ALA A 667 1.68 17.36 18.05
C ALA A 667 1.89 16.13 18.95
N LEU A 668 0.92 15.21 18.99
CA LEU A 668 1.00 13.96 19.74
C LEU A 668 2.09 13.03 19.18
N ALA A 669 2.22 12.97 17.86
CA ALA A 669 3.22 12.14 17.19
C ALA A 669 4.65 12.61 17.46
N LEU A 670 4.88 13.91 17.71
CA LEU A 670 6.23 14.40 18.09
C LEU A 670 6.79 13.66 19.29
N VAL A 671 5.96 13.49 20.34
CA VAL A 671 6.36 12.83 21.58
C VAL A 671 6.68 11.36 21.30
N LEU A 672 5.77 10.66 20.63
CA LEU A 672 5.92 9.23 20.36
C LEU A 672 7.07 8.89 19.39
N LYS A 673 7.40 9.79 18.47
CA LYS A 673 8.48 9.59 17.50
C LYS A 673 9.87 9.88 18.06
N ASN A 674 9.96 10.84 18.98
CA ASN A 674 11.23 11.45 19.37
C ASN A 674 11.60 11.28 20.84
N ASP A 675 10.64 10.93 21.72
CA ASP A 675 10.89 10.84 23.16
C ASP A 675 10.53 9.45 23.76
N VAL A 676 10.16 8.47 22.92
CA VAL A 676 9.73 7.12 23.33
C VAL A 676 10.58 6.03 22.67
N TRP A 677 11.22 5.18 23.48
CA TRP A 677 11.83 3.94 23.01
C TRP A 677 10.84 2.78 22.94
N TYR A 678 11.11 1.89 21.99
CA TYR A 678 10.34 0.70 21.70
C TYR A 678 11.17 -0.57 21.86
N ASP A 679 10.51 -1.65 22.27
CA ASP A 679 11.03 -3.01 22.32
C ASP A 679 10.99 -3.68 20.96
N TYR A 680 9.91 -3.40 20.23
CA TYR A 680 9.62 -4.00 18.94
C TYR A 680 9.31 -2.90 17.94
N VAL A 681 9.90 -2.99 16.75
CA VAL A 681 9.51 -2.19 15.59
C VAL A 681 9.17 -3.17 14.49
N VAL A 682 7.91 -3.18 14.04
CA VAL A 682 7.42 -4.12 13.03
C VAL A 682 6.68 -3.36 11.94
N GLY A 683 6.50 -3.95 10.77
CA GLY A 683 5.71 -3.29 9.72
C GLY A 683 6.09 -3.68 8.29
N ASN A 684 5.36 -3.08 7.36
CA ASN A 684 5.59 -3.17 5.93
C ASN A 684 5.85 -1.76 5.36
N PRO A 685 7.08 -1.22 5.51
CA PRO A 685 7.40 0.12 5.03
C PRO A 685 7.26 0.24 3.49
N PRO A 686 7.01 1.45 2.94
CA PRO A 686 6.64 1.62 1.53
C PRO A 686 7.75 1.27 0.51
N TYR A 687 7.39 0.58 -0.57
CA TYR A 687 8.33 0.18 -1.65
C TYR A 687 8.38 1.21 -2.78
N ILE A 688 8.61 2.47 -2.39
CA ILE A 688 8.59 3.60 -3.31
C ILE A 688 10.03 3.91 -3.74
N ARG A 689 10.25 3.87 -5.06
CA ARG A 689 11.50 4.35 -5.65
C ARG A 689 11.63 5.85 -5.42
N ILE A 690 12.83 6.29 -5.06
CA ILE A 690 13.13 7.70 -4.79
C ILE A 690 12.76 8.64 -5.95
N GLN A 691 12.75 8.20 -7.22
CA GLN A 691 12.34 9.08 -8.34
C GLN A 691 10.85 9.49 -8.30
N ALA A 692 10.01 8.76 -7.57
CA ALA A 692 8.62 9.13 -7.31
C ALA A 692 8.46 10.10 -6.12
N ILE A 693 9.55 10.38 -5.39
CA ILE A 693 9.57 11.26 -4.23
C ILE A 693 9.99 12.68 -4.67
N PRO A 694 9.28 13.74 -4.24
CA PRO A 694 9.63 15.12 -4.58
C PRO A 694 11.09 15.44 -4.23
N ARG A 695 11.83 16.02 -5.18
CA ARG A 695 13.28 16.29 -5.07
C ARG A 695 13.70 16.96 -3.75
N PRO A 696 13.02 17.99 -3.23
CA PRO A 696 13.44 18.63 -1.98
C PRO A 696 13.31 17.72 -0.74
N LEU A 697 12.33 16.81 -0.73
CA LEU A 697 12.22 15.79 0.34
C LEU A 697 13.38 14.79 0.26
N ARG A 698 13.80 14.42 -0.95
CA ARG A 698 14.96 13.55 -1.16
C ARG A 698 16.25 14.15 -0.64
N GLU A 699 16.50 15.40 -0.98
CA GLU A 699 17.69 16.14 -0.54
C GLU A 699 17.73 16.25 0.99
N ARG A 700 16.57 16.40 1.64
CA ARG A 700 16.47 16.34 3.12
C ARG A 700 16.77 14.96 3.68
N TRP A 701 16.20 13.90 3.11
CA TRP A 701 16.49 12.54 3.55
C TRP A 701 17.97 12.16 3.40
N GLU A 702 18.61 12.51 2.28
CA GLU A 702 20.06 12.33 2.08
C GLU A 702 20.90 13.12 3.10
N GLY A 703 20.37 14.24 3.61
CA GLY A 703 21.00 15.03 4.67
C GLY A 703 20.80 14.47 6.08
N TRP A 704 19.68 13.78 6.33
CA TRP A 704 19.31 13.26 7.65
C TRP A 704 19.72 11.81 7.90
N TYR A 705 19.74 11.01 6.85
CA TYR A 705 19.92 9.56 6.89
C TYR A 705 21.18 9.21 6.09
N THR A 706 22.10 8.50 6.72
CA THR A 706 23.39 8.10 6.14
C THR A 706 23.27 6.93 5.18
N TRP A 707 22.30 6.04 5.38
CA TRP A 707 22.04 4.90 4.50
C TRP A 707 21.23 5.31 3.27
N ALA A 708 20.57 6.46 3.34
CA ALA A 708 19.78 7.04 2.27
C ALA A 708 20.66 7.84 1.28
N ALA A 709 21.38 7.15 0.40
CA ALA A 709 22.26 7.78 -0.59
C ALA A 709 21.89 7.43 -2.04
N GLY A 710 21.80 8.44 -2.90
CA GLY A 710 21.61 8.25 -4.34
C GLY A 710 20.21 7.71 -4.71
N ASN A 711 20.16 6.56 -5.39
CA ASN A 711 18.91 6.00 -5.91
C ASN A 711 18.25 4.97 -4.95
N PHE A 712 18.18 5.29 -3.66
CA PHE A 712 17.64 4.39 -2.63
C PHE A 712 16.12 4.17 -2.72
N ASP A 713 15.59 3.20 -1.98
CA ASP A 713 14.13 2.99 -1.82
C ASP A 713 13.68 3.50 -0.44
N ALA A 714 12.42 3.93 -0.32
CA ALA A 714 11.91 4.61 0.87
C ALA A 714 12.02 3.82 2.19
N TYR A 715 12.05 2.48 2.15
CA TYR A 715 12.22 1.63 3.34
C TYR A 715 13.62 1.71 3.97
N ILE A 716 14.65 2.20 3.26
CA ILE A 716 16.03 2.31 3.77
C ILE A 716 16.11 3.29 4.96
N PRO A 717 15.60 4.54 4.86
CA PRO A 717 15.46 5.42 6.02
C PRO A 717 14.69 4.83 7.21
N PHE A 718 13.69 3.98 6.99
CA PHE A 718 12.94 3.33 8.09
C PHE A 718 13.83 2.34 8.85
N LEU A 719 14.62 1.53 8.12
CA LEU A 719 15.62 0.63 8.71
C LEU A 719 16.66 1.41 9.53
N GLU A 720 17.14 2.53 8.97
CA GLU A 720 18.10 3.40 9.66
C GLU A 720 17.48 3.99 10.93
N ARG A 721 16.31 4.63 10.83
CA ARG A 721 15.62 5.26 11.97
C ARG A 721 15.30 4.27 13.09
N ALA A 722 15.02 3.00 12.76
CA ALA A 722 14.74 1.97 13.75
C ALA A 722 15.99 1.54 14.54
N ILE A 723 17.15 1.40 13.88
CA ILE A 723 18.34 0.73 14.45
C ILE A 723 19.47 1.71 14.79
N HIS A 724 19.73 2.68 13.92
CA HIS A 724 20.86 3.59 14.02
C HIS A 724 20.60 4.91 13.32
N VAL A 725 20.57 6.03 14.04
CA VAL A 725 20.56 7.37 13.42
C VAL A 725 21.97 7.94 13.60
N ALA A 726 22.62 8.30 12.49
CA ALA A 726 24.02 8.72 12.53
C ALA A 726 24.31 9.86 13.52
N ALA A 727 25.49 9.75 14.15
CA ALA A 727 26.03 10.55 15.25
C ALA A 727 26.31 12.04 14.95
N ARG A 728 25.46 12.72 14.17
CA ARG A 728 25.36 14.18 14.24
C ARG A 728 24.29 14.49 15.28
N PRO A 729 24.67 14.84 16.53
CA PRO A 729 23.71 15.24 17.53
C PRO A 729 23.03 16.50 17.00
N VAL A 730 21.72 16.43 16.85
CA VAL A 730 20.89 17.57 16.50
C VAL A 730 19.77 17.59 17.53
N GLY A 731 19.98 18.41 18.55
CA GLY A 731 19.15 18.48 19.75
C GLY A 731 19.38 17.35 20.77
N PRO A 732 18.92 17.56 22.03
CA PRO A 732 19.18 16.66 23.15
C PRO A 732 18.41 15.32 23.13
N ASN A 733 17.42 15.14 22.23
CA ASN A 733 16.45 14.04 22.34
C ASN A 733 16.31 13.14 21.11
N LEU A 734 16.95 13.42 19.96
CA LEU A 734 16.74 12.58 18.77
C LEU A 734 17.42 11.22 18.93
N HIS A 735 16.66 10.18 19.29
CA HIS A 735 17.13 8.81 19.45
C HIS A 735 16.61 7.86 18.35
N GLU A 736 17.16 6.65 18.25
CA GLU A 736 16.60 5.57 17.44
C GLU A 736 15.33 5.01 18.06
N TRP A 737 14.42 4.43 17.26
CA TRP A 737 13.19 3.88 17.83
C TRP A 737 13.44 2.67 18.74
N LEU A 738 14.32 1.74 18.34
CA LEU A 738 14.62 0.58 19.17
C LEU A 738 15.56 0.94 20.31
N ARG A 739 15.24 0.50 21.51
CA ARG A 739 16.22 0.41 22.61
C ARG A 739 17.28 -0.66 22.31
N PRO A 740 18.46 -0.61 22.93
CA PRO A 740 19.42 -1.72 22.87
C PRO A 740 18.76 -3.05 23.28
N GLY A 741 18.97 -4.11 22.51
CA GLY A 741 18.31 -5.41 22.70
C GLY A 741 16.90 -5.53 22.10
N GLY A 742 16.29 -4.43 21.67
CA GLY A 742 14.99 -4.45 20.97
C GLY A 742 15.09 -5.09 19.58
N ARG A 743 13.95 -5.54 19.04
CA ARG A 743 13.88 -6.28 17.77
C ARG A 743 13.06 -5.59 16.70
N LEU A 744 13.63 -5.55 15.51
CA LEU A 744 13.00 -5.15 14.26
C LEU A 744 12.44 -6.39 13.55
N GLY A 745 11.24 -6.27 12.97
CA GLY A 745 10.73 -7.23 12.01
C GLY A 745 10.02 -6.55 10.85
N PHE A 746 10.69 -6.43 9.70
CA PHE A 746 10.13 -5.78 8.50
C PHE A 746 9.97 -6.76 7.35
N ILE A 747 8.94 -6.54 6.55
CA ILE A 747 8.86 -7.06 5.18
C ILE A 747 9.14 -5.92 4.20
N CYS A 748 10.18 -6.08 3.38
CA CYS A 748 10.60 -5.08 2.41
C CYS A 748 11.06 -5.72 1.08
N SER A 749 11.38 -4.91 0.08
CA SER A 749 11.94 -5.41 -1.18
C SER A 749 13.33 -6.04 -0.95
N ASN A 750 13.56 -7.25 -1.45
CA ASN A 750 14.84 -7.96 -1.35
C ASN A 750 15.98 -7.30 -2.13
N ARG A 751 15.71 -6.21 -2.87
CA ARG A 751 16.71 -5.47 -3.65
C ARG A 751 17.86 -4.96 -2.79
N PHE A 752 17.64 -4.68 -1.50
CA PHE A 752 18.74 -4.28 -0.60
C PHE A 752 19.82 -5.35 -0.47
N LEU A 753 19.58 -6.60 -0.86
CA LEU A 753 20.59 -7.66 -0.83
C LEU A 753 21.71 -7.40 -1.86
N VAL A 754 21.41 -6.78 -3.00
CA VAL A 754 22.35 -6.65 -4.14
C VAL A 754 22.46 -5.24 -4.72
N ALA A 755 21.48 -4.37 -4.48
CA ALA A 755 21.45 -3.05 -5.10
C ALA A 755 22.54 -2.11 -4.55
N GLY A 756 23.23 -1.39 -5.44
CA GLY A 756 24.31 -0.47 -5.05
C GLY A 756 23.88 0.65 -4.09
N TYR A 757 22.62 1.10 -4.15
CA TYR A 757 22.11 2.13 -3.23
C TYR A 757 22.10 1.69 -1.75
N ALA A 758 22.13 0.38 -1.47
CA ALA A 758 22.06 -0.17 -0.13
C ALA A 758 23.43 -0.63 0.40
N GLU A 759 24.55 -0.28 -0.26
CA GLU A 759 25.90 -0.62 0.20
C GLU A 759 26.20 -0.09 1.61
N GLU A 760 25.84 1.16 1.91
CA GLU A 760 26.07 1.75 3.23
C GLU A 760 25.23 1.04 4.30
N MET A 761 23.96 0.74 3.99
CA MET A 761 23.10 -0.06 4.86
C MET A 761 23.69 -1.45 5.11
N ARG A 762 24.12 -2.18 4.07
CA ARG A 762 24.73 -3.51 4.20
C ARG A 762 26.03 -3.50 5.00
N ALA A 763 26.82 -2.43 4.91
CA ALA A 763 28.05 -2.26 5.66
C ALA A 763 27.81 -1.92 7.15
N ALA A 764 26.80 -1.11 7.43
CA ALA A 764 26.52 -0.58 8.76
C ALA A 764 25.59 -1.48 9.59
N LEU A 765 24.53 -2.03 8.98
CA LEU A 765 23.51 -2.80 9.68
C LEU A 765 24.09 -3.97 10.51
N PRO A 766 25.01 -4.82 10.00
CA PRO A 766 25.62 -5.91 10.79
C PRO A 766 26.58 -5.45 11.89
N ARG A 767 26.84 -4.14 12.02
CA ARG A 767 27.64 -3.55 13.11
C ARG A 767 26.77 -3.02 14.24
N HIS A 768 25.55 -2.61 13.94
CA HIS A 768 24.61 -2.03 14.90
C HIS A 768 23.44 -2.98 15.25
N GLY A 769 23.22 -4.02 14.44
CA GLY A 769 22.18 -5.02 14.65
C GLY A 769 22.66 -6.44 14.34
N ALA A 770 22.22 -7.40 15.15
CA ALA A 770 22.32 -8.82 14.87
C ALA A 770 21.18 -9.22 13.94
N VAL A 771 21.51 -9.65 12.71
CA VAL A 771 20.51 -10.23 11.79
C VAL A 771 20.15 -11.63 12.33
N GLU A 772 18.95 -11.77 12.89
CA GLU A 772 18.48 -13.01 13.53
C GLU A 772 17.74 -13.91 12.54
N LEU A 773 17.17 -13.35 11.46
CA LEU A 773 16.55 -14.11 10.38
C LEU A 773 16.48 -13.27 9.10
N LEU A 774 16.76 -13.90 7.96
CA LEU A 774 16.49 -13.38 6.63
C LEU A 774 15.66 -14.39 5.83
N VAL A 775 14.46 -14.00 5.39
CA VAL A 775 13.67 -14.78 4.43
C VAL A 775 13.75 -14.09 3.08
N ASP A 776 14.43 -14.70 2.10
CA ASP A 776 14.49 -14.23 0.71
C ASP A 776 13.45 -14.99 -0.13
N MET A 777 12.37 -14.30 -0.48
CA MET A 777 11.28 -14.88 -1.28
C MET A 777 11.55 -14.83 -2.79
N ARG A 778 12.65 -14.20 -3.24
CA ARG A 778 13.02 -14.12 -4.67
C ARG A 778 11.84 -13.72 -5.58
N ASP A 779 11.73 -14.35 -6.74
CA ASP A 779 10.68 -14.10 -7.75
C ASP A 779 9.41 -14.92 -7.50
N SER A 780 9.26 -15.48 -6.28
CA SER A 780 8.09 -16.30 -6.01
C SER A 780 6.83 -15.43 -5.95
N ARG A 781 5.75 -15.90 -6.57
CA ARG A 781 4.44 -15.21 -6.57
C ARG A 781 3.66 -15.37 -5.26
N VAL A 782 4.39 -15.38 -4.14
CA VAL A 782 3.87 -15.54 -2.76
C VAL A 782 2.75 -14.56 -2.47
N PHE A 783 2.90 -13.34 -2.99
CA PHE A 783 1.85 -12.34 -3.00
C PHE A 783 1.28 -12.30 -4.41
N GLU A 784 0.08 -12.86 -4.62
CA GLU A 784 -0.61 -12.89 -5.93
C GLU A 784 -0.67 -11.48 -6.59
N GLU A 785 -0.57 -10.43 -5.77
CA GLU A 785 -0.81 -9.03 -6.13
C GLU A 785 0.48 -8.18 -6.27
N ALA A 786 1.67 -8.67 -5.87
CA ALA A 786 2.91 -7.87 -5.85
C ALA A 786 3.94 -8.29 -6.92
N LEU A 787 4.40 -7.34 -7.75
CA LEU A 787 5.56 -7.53 -8.66
C LEU A 787 6.92 -7.49 -7.94
N ASN A 788 6.92 -7.31 -6.62
CA ASN A 788 8.08 -6.91 -5.86
C ASN A 788 8.63 -8.11 -5.11
N TYR A 789 9.83 -8.55 -5.51
CA TYR A 789 10.68 -9.53 -4.83
C TYR A 789 10.77 -9.23 -3.31
N PRO A 790 10.02 -9.92 -2.44
CA PRO A 790 9.93 -9.58 -1.02
C PRO A 790 11.02 -10.28 -0.20
N ALA A 791 11.41 -9.66 0.90
CA ALA A 791 12.21 -10.26 1.94
C ALA A 791 11.70 -9.90 3.32
N ILE A 792 11.74 -10.86 4.25
CA ILE A 792 11.50 -10.61 5.67
C ILE A 792 12.85 -10.50 6.36
N LEU A 793 13.05 -9.43 7.11
CA LEU A 793 14.26 -9.14 7.83
C LEU A 793 13.96 -8.98 9.32
N ILE A 794 14.55 -9.86 10.14
CA ILE A 794 14.49 -9.79 11.60
C ILE A 794 15.87 -9.40 12.12
N VAL A 795 15.93 -8.30 12.89
CA VAL A 795 17.18 -7.76 13.42
C VAL A 795 17.01 -7.40 14.87
N ARG A 796 17.94 -7.81 15.73
CA ARG A 796 18.03 -7.31 17.10
C ARG A 796 19.05 -6.18 17.18
N ARG A 797 18.67 -5.03 17.72
CA ARG A 797 19.60 -3.93 17.98
C ARG A 797 20.61 -4.36 19.03
N LEU A 798 21.89 -4.21 18.74
CA LEU A 798 22.97 -4.61 19.64
C LEU A 798 23.12 -3.60 20.78
N ALA A 799 23.51 -4.10 21.95
CA ALA A 799 24.05 -3.24 22.99
C ALA A 799 25.47 -2.78 22.61
N GLU A 800 25.92 -1.68 23.22
CA GLU A 800 27.27 -1.18 23.01
C GLU A 800 28.30 -2.23 23.44
N GLY A 801 29.22 -2.58 22.53
CA GLY A 801 30.23 -3.62 22.75
C GLY A 801 29.77 -5.07 22.57
N GLU A 802 28.50 -5.31 22.22
CA GLU A 802 27.99 -6.67 21.95
C GLU A 802 28.47 -7.18 20.58
N GLU A 803 28.99 -8.41 20.55
CA GLU A 803 29.37 -9.06 19.29
C GLU A 803 28.16 -9.72 18.59
N PRO A 804 27.96 -9.48 17.28
CA PRO A 804 26.89 -10.12 16.53
C PRO A 804 27.13 -11.63 16.34
N PRO A 805 26.06 -12.43 16.16
CA PRO A 805 26.18 -13.87 15.96
C PRO A 805 27.02 -14.23 14.72
N ALA A 806 27.76 -15.34 14.81
CA ALA A 806 28.63 -15.82 13.74
C ALA A 806 27.85 -16.35 12.51
N THR A 807 26.63 -16.84 12.73
CA THR A 807 25.77 -17.39 11.69
C THR A 807 24.41 -16.72 11.69
N VAL A 808 23.80 -16.65 10.51
CA VAL A 808 22.48 -16.05 10.30
C VAL A 808 21.54 -17.11 9.71
N PRO A 809 20.42 -17.42 10.38
CA PRO A 809 19.36 -18.22 9.79
C PRO A 809 18.80 -17.55 8.52
N VAL A 810 18.77 -18.31 7.43
CA VAL A 810 18.24 -17.85 6.14
C VAL A 810 17.23 -18.86 5.63
N VAL A 811 16.05 -18.38 5.23
CA VAL A 811 15.09 -19.14 4.42
C VAL A 811 15.11 -18.57 3.01
N ARG A 812 15.27 -19.42 2.01
CA ARG A 812 15.41 -18.99 0.62
C ARG A 812 14.48 -19.79 -0.27
N VAL A 813 13.52 -19.10 -0.87
CA VAL A 813 12.51 -19.71 -1.74
C VAL A 813 13.15 -20.08 -3.08
N PHE A 814 12.87 -21.27 -3.58
CA PHE A 814 13.38 -21.77 -4.87
C PHE A 814 12.28 -22.24 -5.83
N ASP A 815 11.03 -22.37 -5.35
CA ASP A 815 9.87 -22.71 -6.17
C ASP A 815 8.64 -21.87 -5.77
N ASP A 816 7.64 -21.78 -6.65
CA ASP A 816 6.41 -21.03 -6.40
C ASP A 816 5.46 -21.81 -5.48
N PRO A 817 5.00 -21.22 -4.35
CA PRO A 817 4.02 -21.88 -3.49
C PRO A 817 2.65 -21.91 -4.15
N ARG A 818 2.15 -23.12 -4.45
CA ARG A 818 0.86 -23.32 -5.13
C ARG A 818 -0.35 -22.81 -4.32
N GLN A 819 -0.22 -22.73 -2.99
CA GLN A 819 -1.26 -22.24 -2.08
C GLN A 819 -0.94 -20.84 -1.50
N GLY A 820 -0.04 -20.08 -2.14
CA GLY A 820 0.29 -18.70 -1.78
C GLY A 820 1.11 -18.57 -0.49
N ALA A 821 1.03 -17.40 0.15
CA ALA A 821 1.84 -17.06 1.33
C ALA A 821 1.65 -18.01 2.53
N ALA A 822 0.43 -18.53 2.76
CA ALA A 822 0.15 -19.42 3.88
C ALA A 822 1.03 -20.70 3.84
N GLN A 823 1.15 -21.35 2.67
CA GLN A 823 2.00 -22.54 2.51
C GLN A 823 3.47 -22.21 2.75
N LEU A 824 3.97 -21.12 2.15
CA LEU A 824 5.38 -20.73 2.34
C LEU A 824 5.69 -20.45 3.82
N ILE A 825 4.81 -19.71 4.51
CA ILE A 825 5.02 -19.35 5.90
C ILE A 825 4.99 -20.59 6.81
N GLU A 826 4.07 -21.53 6.57
CA GLU A 826 4.01 -22.77 7.34
C GLU A 826 5.26 -23.63 7.12
N GLU A 827 5.70 -23.77 5.87
CA GLU A 827 6.93 -24.49 5.54
C GLU A 827 8.16 -23.81 6.17
N ALA A 828 8.26 -22.48 6.10
CA ALA A 828 9.35 -21.73 6.74
C ALA A 828 9.39 -21.94 8.25
N ARG A 829 8.24 -21.98 8.93
CA ARG A 829 8.16 -22.31 10.38
C ARG A 829 8.71 -23.71 10.65
N HIS A 830 8.28 -24.69 9.86
CA HIS A 830 8.68 -26.08 10.05
C HIS A 830 10.17 -26.31 9.76
N LEU A 831 10.72 -25.62 8.78
CA LEU A 831 12.14 -25.64 8.46
C LEU A 831 12.98 -24.99 9.57
N LEU A 832 12.58 -23.79 10.03
CA LEU A 832 13.29 -23.04 11.08
C LEU A 832 13.26 -23.76 12.43
N ALA A 833 12.17 -24.45 12.78
CA ALA A 833 12.05 -25.15 14.07
C ALA A 833 13.10 -26.27 14.26
N GLY A 834 13.60 -26.86 13.18
CA GLY A 834 14.66 -27.87 13.23
C GLY A 834 16.04 -27.37 12.79
N LEU A 835 16.18 -26.07 12.47
CA LEU A 835 17.45 -25.51 12.01
C LEU A 835 18.36 -25.21 13.21
N GLY A 836 19.58 -25.72 13.20
CA GLY A 836 20.54 -25.50 14.28
C GLY A 836 21.97 -25.89 13.88
N PRO A 837 22.94 -25.78 14.81
CA PRO A 837 24.34 -26.11 14.52
C PRO A 837 24.55 -27.57 14.06
N GLU A 838 23.78 -28.51 14.61
CA GLU A 838 23.81 -29.94 14.27
C GLU A 838 23.14 -30.23 12.91
N GLU A 839 22.10 -29.47 12.57
CA GLU A 839 21.37 -29.57 11.30
C GLU A 839 21.33 -28.19 10.62
N PRO A 840 22.46 -27.74 10.01
CA PRO A 840 22.63 -26.36 9.54
C PRO A 840 22.01 -26.09 8.16
N TYR A 841 21.37 -27.10 7.55
CA TYR A 841 20.67 -27.02 6.27
C TYR A 841 19.48 -27.98 6.28
N ARG A 842 18.30 -27.49 5.88
CA ARG A 842 17.09 -28.26 5.67
C ARG A 842 16.45 -27.88 4.34
N ARG A 843 15.99 -28.87 3.60
CA ARG A 843 15.31 -28.69 2.33
C ARG A 843 13.82 -28.92 2.49
N GLY A 844 13.02 -27.96 2.03
CA GLY A 844 11.57 -28.08 1.94
C GLY A 844 11.10 -28.42 0.52
N GLU A 845 9.80 -28.20 0.28
CA GLU A 845 9.17 -28.35 -1.02
C GLU A 845 9.37 -27.11 -1.89
N VAL A 846 9.22 -25.91 -1.30
CA VAL A 846 9.31 -24.63 -2.02
C VAL A 846 10.45 -23.74 -1.52
N ALA A 847 10.99 -24.00 -0.32
CA ALA A 847 12.07 -23.22 0.27
C ALA A 847 13.13 -24.10 0.98
N ASP A 848 14.36 -23.58 1.02
CA ASP A 848 15.45 -24.13 1.83
C ASP A 848 15.66 -23.26 3.07
N ALA A 849 16.01 -23.86 4.21
CA ALA A 849 16.50 -23.12 5.38
C ALA A 849 17.94 -23.52 5.72
N PHE A 850 18.80 -22.56 6.02
CA PHE A 850 20.20 -22.81 6.33
C PHE A 850 20.84 -21.75 7.20
N LEU A 851 21.93 -22.11 7.87
CA LEU A 851 22.78 -21.17 8.60
C LEU A 851 23.84 -20.59 7.65
N ALA A 852 23.66 -19.33 7.25
CA ALA A 852 24.64 -18.58 6.47
C ALA A 852 25.76 -18.05 7.37
N ASP A 853 26.97 -17.93 6.82
CA ASP A 853 28.10 -17.34 7.53
C ASP A 853 27.94 -15.82 7.55
N ARG A 854 28.23 -15.15 8.68
CA ARG A 854 28.22 -13.68 8.73
C ARG A 854 29.17 -13.06 7.71
N ALA A 855 30.24 -13.76 7.31
CA ALA A 855 31.13 -13.33 6.23
C ALA A 855 30.44 -13.23 4.85
N ASP A 856 29.23 -13.77 4.70
CA ASP A 856 28.40 -13.64 3.50
C ASP A 856 27.61 -12.32 3.46
N LEU A 857 27.51 -11.60 4.58
CA LEU A 857 26.87 -10.28 4.68
C LEU A 857 27.86 -9.15 4.34
N LYS A 858 28.32 -9.11 3.08
CA LYS A 858 29.33 -8.15 2.62
C LYS A 858 28.73 -6.79 2.24
N ARG A 859 29.57 -5.76 2.18
CA ARG A 859 29.17 -4.40 1.72
C ARG A 859 28.61 -4.45 0.30
N GLU A 860 29.28 -5.18 -0.59
CA GLU A 860 28.95 -5.24 -2.02
C GLU A 860 27.60 -5.94 -2.23
N ALA A 861 27.39 -7.09 -1.60
CA ALA A 861 26.15 -7.85 -1.65
C ALA A 861 26.01 -8.83 -0.48
N TRP A 862 24.77 -9.11 -0.08
CA TRP A 862 24.40 -10.20 0.81
C TRP A 862 23.92 -11.37 -0.04
N LEU A 863 24.79 -12.37 -0.22
CA LEU A 863 24.51 -13.56 -1.02
C LEU A 863 24.59 -14.82 -0.16
N PRO A 864 23.67 -14.98 0.82
CA PRO A 864 23.63 -16.19 1.63
C PRO A 864 23.34 -17.41 0.75
N MET A 865 24.14 -18.45 0.92
CA MET A 865 24.10 -19.66 0.12
C MET A 865 24.01 -20.90 1.01
N PRO A 866 23.20 -21.91 0.63
CA PRO A 866 23.26 -23.22 1.24
C PRO A 866 24.69 -23.77 1.25
N PRO A 867 25.06 -24.62 2.23
CA PRO A 867 26.43 -25.13 2.36
C PRO A 867 26.98 -25.78 1.10
N GLN A 868 26.14 -26.47 0.32
CA GLN A 868 26.54 -27.12 -0.93
C GLN A 868 26.92 -26.09 -2.02
N GLU A 869 26.09 -25.06 -2.21
CA GLU A 869 26.38 -23.94 -3.12
C GLU A 869 27.60 -23.15 -2.66
N ARG A 870 27.70 -22.87 -1.34
CA ARG A 870 28.85 -22.16 -0.77
C ARG A 870 30.15 -22.92 -0.97
N ARG A 871 30.13 -24.26 -0.85
CA ARG A 871 31.30 -25.10 -1.17
C ARG A 871 31.69 -24.98 -2.64
N LEU A 872 30.72 -24.99 -3.56
CA LEU A 872 30.99 -24.79 -4.98
C LEU A 872 31.60 -23.41 -5.24
N PHE A 873 31.01 -22.35 -4.67
CA PHE A 873 31.52 -20.98 -4.79
C PHE A 873 32.92 -20.83 -4.21
N ARG A 874 33.18 -21.35 -3.01
CA ARG A 874 34.53 -21.35 -2.41
C ARG A 874 35.53 -22.11 -3.26
N ARG A 875 35.13 -23.21 -3.90
CA ARG A 875 35.99 -23.94 -4.85
C ARG A 875 36.27 -23.12 -6.11
N LEU A 876 35.29 -22.37 -6.61
CA LEU A 876 35.47 -21.47 -7.75
C LEU A 876 36.36 -20.27 -7.38
N GLU A 877 36.13 -19.65 -6.22
CA GLU A 877 36.96 -18.56 -5.67
C GLU A 877 38.40 -19.04 -5.43
N ALA A 878 38.58 -20.22 -4.82
CA ALA A 878 39.87 -20.84 -4.59
C ALA A 878 40.57 -21.24 -5.90
N ALA A 879 39.84 -21.79 -6.88
CA ALA A 879 40.39 -22.11 -8.20
C ALA A 879 40.81 -20.83 -8.95
N ALA A 880 40.07 -19.73 -8.79
CA ALA A 880 40.44 -18.43 -9.34
C ALA A 880 41.70 -17.84 -8.69
N THR A 881 41.91 -18.07 -7.38
CA THR A 881 43.14 -17.66 -6.67
C THR A 881 44.32 -18.60 -6.93
N VAL A 882 44.08 -19.90 -7.13
CA VAL A 882 45.13 -20.87 -7.51
C VAL A 882 45.58 -20.65 -8.96
N ALA A 883 44.70 -20.18 -9.86
CA ALA A 883 45.10 -19.76 -11.20
C ALA A 883 46.03 -18.52 -11.23
N GLU A 884 46.13 -17.77 -10.12
CA GLU A 884 47.14 -16.72 -9.95
C GLU A 884 48.51 -17.26 -9.52
N ALA A 885 48.57 -18.45 -8.89
CA ALA A 885 49.80 -19.00 -8.30
C ALA A 885 50.37 -20.25 -9.01
N GLU A 886 49.55 -21.11 -9.62
CA GLU A 886 50.01 -22.30 -10.35
C GLU A 886 49.08 -22.62 -11.53
N VAL A 887 49.56 -22.36 -12.75
CA VAL A 887 48.98 -22.97 -13.95
C VAL A 887 49.25 -24.48 -13.89
N CYS A 888 48.16 -25.25 -13.94
CA CYS A 888 48.13 -26.70 -13.73
C CYS A 888 49.01 -27.49 -14.74
N PRO A 889 49.89 -28.41 -14.29
CA PRO A 889 50.69 -29.29 -15.17
C PRO A 889 49.87 -30.30 -15.99
N VAL A 890 48.58 -30.49 -15.67
CA VAL A 890 47.69 -31.50 -16.29
C VAL A 890 47.37 -31.18 -17.76
N CYS A 891 47.63 -29.96 -18.22
CA CYS A 891 47.49 -29.61 -19.63
C CYS A 891 48.60 -30.20 -20.54
N ARG A 892 49.60 -30.92 -20.01
CA ARG A 892 50.65 -31.58 -20.82
C ARG A 892 50.32 -32.98 -21.33
N GLU A 893 49.31 -33.66 -20.78
CA GLU A 893 49.10 -35.09 -21.07
C GLU A 893 47.64 -35.43 -21.35
N ARG A 894 47.15 -35.06 -22.54
CA ARG A 894 46.08 -35.81 -23.23
C ARG A 894 46.10 -35.51 -24.73
N PRO A 895 46.22 -36.51 -25.60
CA PRO A 895 46.17 -36.29 -27.05
C PRO A 895 44.72 -36.08 -27.48
N PRO A 896 44.40 -35.08 -28.33
CA PRO A 896 43.09 -35.01 -28.94
C PRO A 896 42.96 -36.15 -29.96
N LYS A 897 41.96 -37.01 -29.76
CA LYS A 897 41.47 -37.91 -30.80
C LYS A 897 41.07 -37.09 -32.02
N ALA A 898 41.49 -37.57 -33.17
CA ALA A 898 41.25 -37.00 -34.49
C ALA A 898 39.78 -36.64 -34.73
N ARG A 899 39.52 -35.35 -34.87
CA ARG A 899 38.64 -34.79 -35.89
C ARG A 899 39.42 -33.69 -36.60
N ALA A 900 39.28 -33.65 -37.92
CA ALA A 900 40.06 -32.84 -38.85
C ALA A 900 40.24 -31.37 -38.40
N PRO A 901 41.36 -30.72 -38.75
CA PRO A 901 41.56 -29.31 -38.43
C PRO A 901 40.51 -28.50 -39.18
N HIS A 902 39.55 -27.90 -38.46
CA HIS A 902 38.98 -26.66 -38.96
C HIS A 902 40.08 -25.59 -38.82
N PRO A 903 40.47 -24.88 -39.88
CA PRO A 903 41.58 -23.91 -39.86
C PRO A 903 41.31 -22.64 -39.03
N HIS A 904 40.32 -22.66 -38.13
CA HIS A 904 39.79 -21.47 -37.43
C HIS A 904 39.57 -21.66 -35.92
N VAL A 905 40.14 -22.70 -35.31
CA VAL A 905 40.10 -22.81 -33.83
C VAL A 905 41.18 -21.89 -33.26
N LEU A 906 40.80 -20.67 -32.88
CA LEU A 906 41.68 -19.69 -32.26
C LEU A 906 41.35 -19.62 -30.77
N ARG A 907 42.37 -19.68 -29.91
CA ARG A 907 42.21 -19.29 -28.50
C ARG A 907 42.10 -17.77 -28.42
N LEU A 908 41.54 -17.23 -27.34
CA LEU A 908 41.43 -15.77 -27.19
C LEU A 908 42.80 -15.08 -27.32
N GLN A 909 43.85 -15.67 -26.74
CA GLN A 909 45.25 -15.22 -26.87
C GLN A 909 45.73 -15.12 -28.34
N ASP A 910 45.21 -15.98 -29.23
CA ASP A 910 45.62 -16.05 -30.63
C ASP A 910 44.93 -14.95 -31.48
N LEU A 911 43.87 -14.35 -30.94
CA LEU A 911 43.12 -13.22 -31.53
C LEU A 911 43.63 -11.85 -31.05
N THR A 912 44.54 -11.83 -30.07
CA THR A 912 45.02 -10.62 -29.38
C THR A 912 46.50 -10.30 -29.68
N LEU A 913 46.98 -10.65 -30.89
CA LEU A 913 48.38 -10.50 -31.34
C LEU A 913 48.97 -9.07 -31.35
N THR A 914 48.20 -8.08 -30.90
CA THR A 914 48.69 -6.77 -30.43
C THR A 914 48.01 -6.50 -29.10
N GLN A 915 48.69 -5.90 -28.10
CA GLN A 915 48.27 -5.60 -26.71
C GLN A 915 46.93 -4.83 -26.52
N SER A 916 45.88 -5.13 -27.27
CA SER A 916 44.62 -4.42 -27.29
C SER A 916 43.53 -5.25 -27.98
N GLY A 917 42.80 -6.04 -27.20
CA GLY A 917 41.92 -7.11 -27.68
C GLY A 917 40.47 -6.79 -28.00
N ALA A 918 39.72 -7.88 -28.20
CA ALA A 918 38.46 -7.98 -28.93
C ALA A 918 37.20 -7.62 -28.10
N PHE A 919 36.09 -7.22 -28.75
CA PHE A 919 35.08 -6.36 -28.13
C PHE A 919 33.60 -6.63 -28.48
N GLN A 920 32.69 -6.76 -27.50
CA GLN A 920 31.23 -6.55 -27.65
C GLN A 920 30.72 -5.62 -26.52
N GLY A 921 29.86 -4.62 -26.81
CA GLY A 921 29.10 -3.88 -25.76
C GLY A 921 29.24 -2.35 -25.61
N ILE A 922 29.97 -1.64 -26.47
CA ILE A 922 30.03 -0.18 -26.54
C ILE A 922 28.94 0.23 -27.50
N ALA A 923 28.07 1.15 -27.07
CA ALA A 923 27.22 1.86 -28.01
C ALA A 923 28.11 2.72 -28.92
N THR A 924 28.44 2.19 -30.10
CA THR A 924 29.22 2.91 -31.15
C THR A 924 28.52 4.23 -31.51
N GLY A 925 27.18 4.24 -31.43
CA GLY A 925 26.33 5.35 -31.84
C GLY A 925 26.11 5.41 -33.35
N ASP A 926 26.89 4.64 -34.14
CA ASP A 926 26.72 4.47 -35.59
C ASP A 926 27.58 3.29 -36.12
N ASP A 927 27.08 2.06 -35.94
CA ASP A 927 27.71 0.83 -36.41
C ASP A 927 28.18 0.87 -37.88
N PRO A 928 27.37 1.34 -38.85
CA PRO A 928 27.79 1.46 -40.25
C PRO A 928 29.09 2.22 -40.49
N ALA A 929 29.40 3.24 -39.67
CA ALA A 929 30.57 4.09 -39.84
C ALA A 929 31.77 3.68 -38.98
N LEU A 930 31.54 2.99 -37.85
CA LEU A 930 32.55 2.75 -36.83
C LEU A 930 32.98 1.29 -36.71
N VAL A 931 32.29 0.37 -37.38
CA VAL A 931 32.62 -1.06 -37.41
C VAL A 931 33.12 -1.44 -38.79
N PHE A 932 34.13 -2.28 -38.85
CA PHE A 932 34.87 -2.63 -40.07
C PHE A 932 35.10 -4.12 -40.19
N ARG A 933 34.98 -4.64 -41.39
CA ARG A 933 35.40 -6.00 -41.75
C ARG A 933 36.86 -5.98 -42.20
N LEU A 934 37.68 -6.85 -41.65
CA LEU A 934 39.05 -7.07 -42.13
C LEU A 934 39.03 -7.65 -43.55
N LEU A 935 39.82 -7.06 -44.45
CA LEU A 935 40.06 -7.56 -45.80
C LEU A 935 41.48 -8.13 -45.92
N GLU A 936 42.47 -7.42 -45.39
CA GLU A 936 43.89 -7.76 -45.51
C GLU A 936 44.68 -7.16 -44.33
N GLU A 937 45.64 -7.92 -43.78
CA GLU A 937 46.55 -7.42 -42.74
C GLU A 937 47.89 -6.98 -43.37
N ARG A 938 48.34 -5.77 -43.02
CA ARG A 938 49.60 -5.18 -43.51
C ARG A 938 50.45 -4.67 -42.34
N GLY A 939 50.77 -5.57 -41.41
CA GLY A 939 51.53 -5.24 -40.19
C GLY A 939 50.76 -4.30 -39.26
N GLU A 940 51.31 -3.11 -38.99
CA GLU A 940 50.73 -2.05 -38.16
C GLU A 940 49.52 -1.33 -38.82
N ARG A 941 49.17 -1.72 -40.05
CA ARG A 941 48.04 -1.17 -40.80
C ARG A 941 47.12 -2.29 -41.25
N LEU A 942 45.83 -1.98 -41.28
CA LEU A 942 44.77 -2.91 -41.67
C LEU A 942 44.00 -2.35 -42.86
N LEU A 943 43.80 -3.18 -43.88
CA LEU A 943 42.88 -2.89 -44.98
C LEU A 943 41.50 -3.42 -44.61
N LEU A 944 40.52 -2.52 -44.62
CA LEU A 944 39.23 -2.71 -43.97
C LEU A 944 38.08 -2.28 -44.87
N ARG A 945 36.91 -2.88 -44.67
CA ARG A 945 35.65 -2.45 -45.27
C ARG A 945 34.68 -1.98 -44.18
N PRO A 946 34.20 -0.73 -44.19
CA PRO A 946 33.18 -0.30 -43.24
C PRO A 946 31.92 -1.17 -43.33
N LYS A 947 31.27 -1.48 -42.20
CA LYS A 947 30.03 -2.28 -42.12
C LYS A 947 28.90 -1.68 -42.96
N GLY A 948 28.89 -0.36 -43.12
CA GLY A 948 27.93 0.35 -43.95
C GLY A 948 28.19 0.28 -45.46
N ALA A 949 29.36 -0.16 -45.92
CA ALA A 949 29.80 -0.05 -47.32
C ALA A 949 28.92 -0.79 -48.33
N ASP A 950 28.19 -1.82 -47.87
CA ASP A 950 27.28 -2.61 -48.70
C ASP A 950 25.86 -2.02 -48.78
N ARG A 951 25.58 -0.93 -48.06
CA ARG A 951 24.27 -0.28 -48.08
C ARG A 951 24.09 0.64 -49.31
N PRO A 952 22.90 0.68 -49.93
CA PRO A 952 22.64 1.55 -51.10
C PRO A 952 22.83 3.05 -50.84
N ASP A 953 22.60 3.48 -49.59
CA ASP A 953 22.74 4.86 -49.11
C ASP A 953 24.15 5.22 -48.64
N TRP A 954 25.12 4.29 -48.72
CA TRP A 954 26.50 4.57 -48.33
C TRP A 954 27.15 5.58 -49.28
N ARG A 955 27.76 6.62 -48.71
CA ARG A 955 28.46 7.69 -49.43
C ARG A 955 29.92 7.85 -48.98
N GLY A 956 30.39 6.96 -48.09
CA GLY A 956 31.78 6.94 -47.61
C GLY A 956 32.68 6.04 -48.47
N PRO A 957 33.98 5.93 -48.11
CA PRO A 957 34.90 4.98 -48.73
C PRO A 957 34.40 3.54 -48.58
N LYS A 958 34.52 2.71 -49.63
CA LYS A 958 34.16 1.28 -49.57
C LYS A 958 35.28 0.40 -49.01
N VAL A 959 36.51 0.85 -49.14
CA VAL A 959 37.71 0.22 -48.59
C VAL A 959 38.55 1.33 -47.98
N VAL A 960 39.06 1.09 -46.78
CA VAL A 960 39.87 2.04 -46.02
C VAL A 960 41.08 1.31 -45.45
N GLU A 961 42.24 1.96 -45.51
CA GLU A 961 43.42 1.56 -44.77
C GLU A 961 43.49 2.40 -43.49
N MET A 962 43.74 1.76 -42.34
CA MET A 962 43.76 2.43 -41.03
C MET A 962 44.83 1.82 -40.12
N GLU A 963 45.40 2.63 -39.22
CA GLU A 963 46.38 2.18 -38.24
C GLU A 963 45.74 1.20 -37.24
N ARG A 964 46.42 0.08 -36.97
CA ARG A 964 45.96 -0.96 -36.04
C ARG A 964 45.79 -0.41 -34.62
N ALA A 965 46.63 0.53 -34.19
CA ALA A 965 46.63 1.10 -32.84
C ALA A 965 45.30 1.74 -32.41
N VAL A 966 44.49 2.24 -33.35
CA VAL A 966 43.15 2.83 -33.09
C VAL A 966 42.00 1.90 -33.43
N LEU A 967 42.27 0.61 -33.59
CA LEU A 967 41.30 -0.44 -33.90
C LEU A 967 41.31 -1.50 -32.81
N ARG A 968 40.14 -2.04 -32.49
CA ARG A 968 39.99 -3.19 -31.60
C ARG A 968 39.17 -4.26 -32.29
N PRO A 969 39.51 -5.55 -32.20
CA PRO A 969 38.64 -6.58 -32.74
C PRO A 969 37.25 -6.47 -32.10
N TRP A 970 36.21 -6.88 -32.82
CA TRP A 970 34.81 -6.77 -32.43
C TRP A 970 34.15 -8.15 -32.49
N LEU A 971 33.66 -8.61 -31.35
CA LEU A 971 32.95 -9.88 -31.12
C LEU A 971 31.44 -9.66 -31.13
N PHE A 972 30.71 -10.66 -31.60
CA PHE A 972 29.26 -10.77 -31.47
C PHE A 972 28.91 -11.96 -30.57
N GLY A 973 27.72 -11.96 -29.99
CA GLY A 973 27.33 -12.96 -28.98
C GLY A 973 27.35 -14.42 -29.48
N ARG A 974 27.32 -14.66 -30.79
CA ARG A 974 27.48 -15.99 -31.39
C ARG A 974 28.94 -16.43 -31.56
N ASP A 975 29.88 -15.49 -31.42
CA ASP A 975 31.31 -15.73 -31.59
C ASP A 975 31.94 -16.28 -30.29
N VAL A 976 31.17 -16.34 -29.19
CA VAL A 976 31.59 -16.86 -27.88
C VAL A 976 30.98 -18.23 -27.66
N GLU A 977 31.83 -19.24 -27.52
CA GLU A 977 31.44 -20.62 -27.22
C GLU A 977 32.12 -21.09 -25.93
N ARG A 978 31.69 -22.25 -25.41
CA ARG A 978 32.29 -22.85 -24.22
C ARG A 978 33.81 -23.13 -24.43
N TRP A 979 34.64 -22.31 -23.79
CA TRP A 979 36.12 -22.27 -23.82
C TRP A 979 36.75 -21.85 -25.16
N HIS A 980 36.00 -21.26 -26.09
CA HIS A 980 36.48 -20.96 -27.45
C HIS A 980 35.86 -19.67 -28.01
N ILE A 981 36.56 -19.02 -28.95
CA ILE A 981 36.08 -17.83 -29.65
C ILE A 981 36.23 -17.99 -31.16
N ALA A 982 35.10 -17.94 -31.87
CA ALA A 982 35.02 -17.96 -33.32
C ALA A 982 34.93 -16.54 -33.88
N TRP A 983 35.96 -15.71 -33.68
CA TRP A 983 35.92 -14.31 -34.14
C TRP A 983 35.83 -14.25 -35.66
N ASP A 984 34.80 -13.56 -36.13
CA ASP A 984 34.49 -13.53 -37.55
C ASP A 984 35.44 -12.63 -38.36
N GLY A 985 36.28 -11.77 -37.78
CA GLY A 985 37.15 -10.84 -38.55
C GLY A 985 36.67 -9.39 -38.57
N TRP A 986 35.93 -8.96 -37.55
CA TRP A 986 35.40 -7.59 -37.42
C TRP A 986 36.23 -6.75 -36.46
N TYR A 987 36.35 -5.45 -36.72
CA TYR A 987 37.02 -4.44 -35.88
C TYR A 987 36.11 -3.25 -35.61
N VAL A 988 36.37 -2.52 -34.52
CA VAL A 988 35.76 -1.22 -34.21
C VAL A 988 36.82 -0.13 -34.12
N PHE A 989 36.45 1.08 -34.55
CA PHE A 989 37.27 2.28 -34.34
C PHE A 989 37.23 2.70 -32.87
N PHE A 990 38.41 2.74 -32.24
CA PHE A 990 38.62 3.02 -30.83
C PHE A 990 39.61 4.18 -30.66
N PRO A 991 39.16 5.45 -30.75
CA PRO A 991 40.02 6.63 -30.69
C PRO A 991 40.37 7.04 -29.24
N TYR A 992 40.66 6.07 -28.37
CA TYR A 992 40.92 6.31 -26.95
C TYR A 992 42.28 5.74 -26.55
N ALA A 993 43.01 6.48 -25.71
CA ALA A 993 44.28 6.09 -25.13
C ALA A 993 44.29 6.35 -23.61
N PRO A 994 45.12 5.66 -22.83
CA PRO A 994 45.35 6.02 -21.43
C PRO A 994 46.02 7.39 -21.36
N ILE A 995 45.33 8.37 -20.77
CA ILE A 995 45.81 9.74 -20.60
C ILE A 995 45.63 10.14 -19.13
N GLU A 996 46.66 10.73 -18.54
CA GLU A 996 46.63 11.30 -17.19
C GLU A 996 45.79 12.59 -17.17
N ALA A 997 44.87 12.73 -16.22
CA ALA A 997 44.03 13.92 -16.10
C ALA A 997 43.66 14.26 -14.65
N LEU A 998 43.39 15.53 -14.36
CA LEU A 998 42.93 16.00 -13.05
C LEU A 998 41.43 15.70 -12.82
N GLU A 999 41.10 15.02 -11.73
CA GLU A 999 39.73 14.78 -11.28
C GLU A 999 39.47 15.30 -9.85
N ARG A 1000 38.25 15.78 -9.59
CA ARG A 1000 37.85 16.24 -8.25
C ARG A 1000 37.33 15.09 -7.39
N ARG A 1001 37.93 14.86 -6.23
CA ARG A 1001 37.44 13.97 -5.15
C ARG A 1001 37.43 14.72 -3.82
N GLY A 1002 36.27 14.81 -3.18
CA GLY A 1002 36.15 15.40 -1.83
C GLY A 1002 36.69 16.84 -1.71
N GLY A 1003 36.60 17.65 -2.78
CA GLY A 1003 37.11 19.02 -2.81
C GLY A 1003 38.58 19.18 -3.24
N ALA A 1004 39.35 18.10 -3.38
CA ALA A 1004 40.73 18.11 -3.87
C ALA A 1004 40.83 17.60 -5.32
N SER A 1005 41.79 18.13 -6.09
CA SER A 1005 42.11 17.65 -7.44
C SER A 1005 43.23 16.61 -7.38
N VAL A 1006 43.00 15.43 -7.96
CA VAL A 1006 43.96 14.30 -7.99
C VAL A 1006 44.24 13.92 -9.45
N ALA A 1007 45.50 13.64 -9.79
CA ALA A 1007 45.87 13.12 -11.10
C ALA A 1007 45.53 11.63 -11.21
N VAL A 1008 44.84 11.23 -12.29
CA VAL A 1008 44.43 9.85 -12.54
C VAL A 1008 44.63 9.50 -14.01
N THR A 1009 45.25 8.36 -14.30
CA THR A 1009 45.40 7.82 -15.66
C THR A 1009 44.18 7.01 -16.05
N ARG A 1010 43.48 7.41 -17.12
CA ARG A 1010 42.22 6.80 -17.58
C ARG A 1010 42.15 6.75 -19.10
N TYR A 1011 41.33 5.85 -19.66
CA TYR A 1011 41.05 5.90 -21.09
C TYR A 1011 40.26 7.16 -21.45
N ARG A 1012 40.85 7.94 -22.35
CA ARG A 1012 40.41 9.27 -22.72
C ARG A 1012 40.49 9.44 -24.22
N LEU A 1013 39.59 10.26 -24.78
CA LEU A 1013 39.53 10.49 -26.21
C LEU A 1013 40.82 11.19 -26.65
N ILE A 1014 41.47 10.67 -27.69
CA ILE A 1014 42.73 11.19 -28.25
C ILE A 1014 42.43 12.54 -28.93
N PRO A 1015 42.97 13.68 -28.46
CA PRO A 1015 42.69 14.99 -29.04
C PRO A 1015 43.39 15.19 -30.39
N THR A 1016 43.04 16.26 -31.09
CA THR A 1016 43.73 16.73 -32.30
C THR A 1016 44.58 17.96 -32.01
N ALA A 1017 45.45 18.37 -32.93
CA ALA A 1017 46.24 19.61 -32.79
C ALA A 1017 45.36 20.84 -32.51
N GLU A 1018 44.16 20.91 -33.13
CA GLU A 1018 43.19 22.01 -32.91
C GLU A 1018 42.51 21.92 -31.53
N THR A 1019 42.26 20.72 -31.02
CA THR A 1019 41.43 20.51 -29.82
C THR A 1019 42.23 20.32 -28.54
N VAL A 1020 43.55 20.11 -28.61
CA VAL A 1020 44.42 19.83 -27.46
C VAL A 1020 44.27 20.83 -26.32
N GLU A 1021 44.22 22.13 -26.62
CA GLU A 1021 44.10 23.17 -25.59
C GLU A 1021 42.71 23.17 -24.93
N THR A 1022 41.67 22.89 -25.72
CA THR A 1022 40.31 22.71 -25.19
C THR A 1022 40.26 21.52 -24.25
N PHE A 1023 40.96 20.42 -24.57
CA PHE A 1023 40.98 19.22 -23.74
C PHE A 1023 41.77 19.43 -22.44
N ARG A 1024 42.91 20.12 -22.48
CA ARG A 1024 43.67 20.52 -21.27
C ARG A 1024 42.80 21.37 -20.33
N ARG A 1025 42.20 22.45 -20.86
CA ARG A 1025 41.40 23.38 -20.05
C ARG A 1025 40.12 22.76 -19.50
N ARG A 1026 39.42 21.94 -20.29
CA ARG A 1026 38.06 21.47 -19.97
C ARG A 1026 38.02 20.09 -19.32
N HIS A 1027 38.95 19.21 -19.67
CA HIS A 1027 39.00 17.84 -19.20
C HIS A 1027 40.25 17.53 -18.37
N GLY A 1028 41.13 18.52 -18.17
CA GLY A 1028 42.25 18.45 -17.23
C GLY A 1028 43.39 17.53 -17.66
N TYR A 1029 43.57 17.28 -18.96
CA TYR A 1029 44.61 16.38 -19.46
C TYR A 1029 46.02 16.89 -19.12
N LEU A 1030 46.88 15.99 -18.66
CA LEU A 1030 48.26 16.23 -18.22
C LEU A 1030 49.25 15.45 -19.10
N GLY A 1031 50.52 15.86 -19.08
CA GLY A 1031 51.63 15.13 -19.71
C GLY A 1031 51.61 15.12 -21.24
N GLU A 1032 52.40 14.21 -21.82
CA GLU A 1032 52.45 13.91 -23.26
C GLU A 1032 51.48 12.78 -23.59
N PHE A 1033 50.76 12.93 -24.71
CA PHE A 1033 49.79 11.96 -25.23
C PHE A 1033 49.70 12.10 -26.75
N PRO A 1034 49.26 11.06 -27.48
CA PRO A 1034 49.18 11.11 -28.93
C PRO A 1034 48.12 12.12 -29.41
N LEU A 1035 48.29 12.61 -30.64
CA LEU A 1035 47.33 13.43 -31.35
C LEU A 1035 46.74 12.65 -32.52
N LEU A 1036 45.41 12.61 -32.64
CA LEU A 1036 44.71 11.75 -33.60
C LEU A 1036 45.05 12.10 -35.05
N ASP A 1037 45.18 13.38 -35.37
CA ASP A 1037 45.48 13.91 -36.70
C ASP A 1037 46.95 13.81 -37.11
N ARG A 1038 47.87 13.78 -36.13
CA ARG A 1038 49.32 13.68 -36.37
C ARG A 1038 49.82 12.25 -36.32
N ASP A 1039 49.44 11.52 -35.28
CA ASP A 1039 50.03 10.21 -34.95
C ASP A 1039 49.20 9.06 -35.58
N TYR A 1040 47.95 9.31 -35.97
CA TYR A 1040 47.07 8.35 -36.66
C TYR A 1040 46.40 8.97 -37.92
N PRO A 1041 47.20 9.44 -38.90
CA PRO A 1041 46.72 10.24 -40.02
C PRO A 1041 45.74 9.49 -40.96
N LEU A 1042 45.83 8.16 -41.10
CA LEU A 1042 44.91 7.39 -41.94
C LEU A 1042 43.53 7.29 -41.29
N ALA A 1043 43.48 7.02 -39.99
CA ALA A 1043 42.26 7.06 -39.21
C ALA A 1043 41.61 8.45 -39.24
N TRP A 1044 42.41 9.51 -39.09
CA TRP A 1044 41.92 10.88 -39.17
C TRP A 1044 41.34 11.21 -40.54
N ARG A 1045 42.01 10.80 -41.63
CA ARG A 1045 41.52 10.95 -43.01
C ARG A 1045 40.19 10.24 -43.23
N TYR A 1046 39.97 9.09 -42.61
CA TYR A 1046 38.69 8.38 -42.71
C TYR A 1046 37.55 9.13 -42.00
N VAL A 1047 37.73 9.50 -40.72
CA VAL A 1047 36.66 10.14 -39.96
C VAL A 1047 36.30 11.53 -40.48
N THR A 1048 37.26 12.23 -41.10
CA THR A 1048 37.07 13.55 -41.74
C THR A 1048 36.57 13.49 -43.19
N HIS A 1049 36.36 12.29 -43.75
CA HIS A 1049 35.71 12.18 -45.05
C HIS A 1049 34.30 12.80 -44.97
N PRO A 1050 33.88 13.67 -45.92
CA PRO A 1050 32.66 14.47 -45.77
C PRO A 1050 31.40 13.68 -45.40
N ALA A 1051 31.21 12.51 -46.00
CA ALA A 1051 30.09 11.62 -45.70
C ALA A 1051 30.16 10.98 -44.31
N ILE A 1052 31.37 10.69 -43.81
CA ILE A 1052 31.58 10.08 -42.49
C ILE A 1052 31.47 11.14 -41.40
N GLU A 1053 32.08 12.31 -41.60
CA GLU A 1053 32.00 13.43 -40.65
C GLU A 1053 30.54 13.88 -40.44
N ALA A 1054 29.78 14.06 -41.54
CA ALA A 1054 28.37 14.44 -41.45
C ALA A 1054 27.55 13.44 -40.62
N ARG A 1055 27.81 12.15 -40.82
CA ARG A 1055 27.12 11.05 -40.13
C ARG A 1055 27.49 11.01 -38.64
N LEU A 1056 28.78 11.11 -38.30
CA LEU A 1056 29.25 11.09 -36.91
C LEU A 1056 28.83 12.33 -36.12
N ARG A 1057 28.79 13.52 -36.75
CA ARG A 1057 28.29 14.76 -36.12
C ARG A 1057 26.78 14.79 -35.93
N GLY A 1058 26.02 14.08 -36.76
CA GLY A 1058 24.57 13.95 -36.65
C GLY A 1058 24.10 13.04 -35.51
N ARG A 1059 25.01 12.30 -34.85
CA ARG A 1059 24.69 11.44 -33.70
C ARG A 1059 24.11 12.25 -32.53
N GLU A 1060 23.42 11.55 -31.63
CA GLU A 1060 22.88 12.11 -30.37
C GLU A 1060 21.97 13.34 -30.56
N ARG A 1061 21.12 13.32 -31.59
CA ARG A 1061 20.22 14.44 -31.97
C ARG A 1061 20.98 15.74 -32.26
N GLY A 1062 22.17 15.64 -32.85
CA GLY A 1062 23.00 16.79 -33.24
C GLY A 1062 23.78 17.43 -32.09
N ARG A 1063 23.85 16.79 -30.91
CA ARG A 1063 24.59 17.31 -29.75
C ARG A 1063 26.08 17.52 -30.01
N ARG A 1064 26.63 16.83 -31.02
CA ARG A 1064 28.04 16.91 -31.47
C ARG A 1064 28.24 17.72 -32.77
N ALA A 1065 27.22 18.48 -33.19
CA ALA A 1065 27.30 19.35 -34.36
C ALA A 1065 28.27 20.52 -34.14
N ARG A 1066 28.73 21.16 -35.23
CA ARG A 1066 29.60 22.35 -35.16
C ARG A 1066 28.89 23.47 -34.38
N GLY A 1067 29.63 24.22 -33.59
CA GLY A 1067 29.09 25.31 -32.74
C GLY A 1067 28.44 24.86 -31.43
N THR A 1068 28.28 23.56 -31.19
CA THR A 1068 27.79 23.04 -29.91
C THR A 1068 28.88 22.96 -28.85
N ARG A 1069 28.48 22.90 -27.57
CA ARG A 1069 29.40 22.74 -26.44
C ARG A 1069 30.18 21.40 -26.47
N GLU A 1070 29.76 20.42 -27.25
CA GLU A 1070 30.40 19.09 -27.37
C GLU A 1070 30.98 18.83 -28.77
N ALA A 1071 31.11 19.88 -29.59
CA ALA A 1071 31.62 19.79 -30.96
C ALA A 1071 33.02 19.15 -31.05
N HIS A 1072 33.83 19.23 -29.99
CA HIS A 1072 35.18 18.66 -29.91
C HIS A 1072 35.21 17.14 -29.63
N LEU A 1073 34.07 16.49 -29.36
CA LEU A 1073 33.95 15.04 -29.06
C LEU A 1073 33.35 14.22 -30.21
N TRP A 1074 33.20 14.82 -31.38
CA TRP A 1074 32.33 14.33 -32.46
C TRP A 1074 32.74 12.98 -33.08
N TYR A 1075 34.02 12.59 -33.01
CA TYR A 1075 34.53 11.31 -33.51
C TYR A 1075 34.59 10.20 -32.44
N GLY A 1076 34.35 10.52 -31.17
CA GLY A 1076 34.35 9.54 -30.08
C GLY A 1076 33.17 8.56 -30.14
N LEU A 1077 33.22 7.48 -29.38
CA LEU A 1077 32.10 6.53 -29.24
C LEU A 1077 30.92 7.16 -28.47
N GLY A 1078 29.72 6.58 -28.56
CA GLY A 1078 28.48 7.16 -28.04
C GLY A 1078 28.39 7.23 -26.51
N ARG A 1079 29.01 6.30 -25.78
CA ARG A 1079 29.00 6.26 -24.31
C ARG A 1079 30.36 5.82 -23.76
N PRO A 1080 31.19 6.73 -23.22
CA PRO A 1080 32.51 6.38 -22.70
C PRO A 1080 32.52 5.98 -21.23
N GLN A 1081 31.36 5.85 -20.54
CA GLN A 1081 31.27 5.83 -19.08
C GLN A 1081 31.97 4.68 -18.33
N ASN A 1082 32.59 3.70 -19.00
CA ASN A 1082 33.28 2.59 -18.33
C ASN A 1082 34.50 2.08 -19.10
N LEU A 1083 35.13 2.93 -19.93
CA LEU A 1083 36.31 2.53 -20.69
C LEU A 1083 37.47 2.05 -19.79
N GLU A 1084 37.48 2.43 -18.51
CA GLU A 1084 38.48 1.98 -17.53
C GLU A 1084 38.30 0.55 -17.04
N LEU A 1085 37.11 -0.02 -17.18
CA LEU A 1085 36.93 -1.43 -16.88
C LEU A 1085 37.56 -2.32 -17.95
N TYR A 1086 38.02 -1.75 -19.06
CA TYR A 1086 38.54 -2.46 -20.23
C TYR A 1086 39.71 -3.40 -19.91
N GLU A 1087 40.66 -3.02 -19.06
CA GLU A 1087 41.92 -3.77 -18.83
C GLU A 1087 41.88 -4.79 -17.69
N ARG A 1088 40.78 -4.91 -16.94
CA ARG A 1088 40.70 -5.86 -15.81
C ARG A 1088 40.64 -7.33 -16.31
N PRO A 1089 40.85 -8.37 -15.48
CA PRO A 1089 40.71 -9.80 -15.85
C PRO A 1089 39.30 -10.34 -15.62
N LYS A 1090 38.70 -11.05 -16.60
CA LYS A 1090 37.24 -11.17 -16.62
C LYS A 1090 36.70 -12.35 -17.49
N LEU A 1091 35.42 -12.71 -17.30
CA LEU A 1091 34.76 -13.85 -17.95
C LEU A 1091 33.93 -13.37 -19.16
N LEU A 1092 34.03 -14.04 -20.31
CA LEU A 1092 33.21 -13.75 -21.49
C LEU A 1092 31.98 -14.66 -21.49
N VAL A 1093 30.78 -14.08 -21.54
CA VAL A 1093 29.51 -14.83 -21.50
C VAL A 1093 28.61 -14.43 -22.66
N GLN A 1094 27.87 -15.41 -23.18
CA GLN A 1094 26.80 -15.14 -24.13
C GLN A 1094 25.53 -14.68 -23.40
N VAL A 1095 24.94 -13.56 -23.83
CA VAL A 1095 23.65 -13.09 -23.32
C VAL A 1095 22.52 -13.88 -23.99
N ALA A 1096 21.60 -14.42 -23.19
CA ALA A 1096 20.45 -15.22 -23.63
C ALA A 1096 20.80 -16.55 -24.34
N SER A 1097 21.76 -17.31 -23.78
CA SER A 1097 21.99 -18.70 -24.21
C SER A 1097 21.20 -19.70 -23.36
N PRO A 1098 20.60 -20.76 -23.96
CA PRO A 1098 20.06 -21.90 -23.23
C PRO A 1098 21.13 -22.85 -22.67
N ALA A 1099 22.42 -22.60 -22.95
CA ALA A 1099 23.55 -23.41 -22.51
C ALA A 1099 24.64 -22.54 -21.85
N PRO A 1100 25.51 -23.12 -21.00
CA PRO A 1100 26.62 -22.39 -20.40
C PRO A 1100 27.73 -22.16 -21.43
N ASP A 1101 27.55 -21.13 -22.27
CA ASP A 1101 28.47 -20.69 -23.31
C ASP A 1101 29.30 -19.51 -22.79
N PHE A 1102 30.56 -19.81 -22.46
CA PHE A 1102 31.49 -18.87 -21.86
C PHE A 1102 32.94 -19.21 -22.22
N ALA A 1103 33.79 -18.19 -22.34
CA ALA A 1103 35.22 -18.37 -22.57
C ALA A 1103 36.05 -17.63 -21.52
N PHE A 1104 37.23 -18.18 -21.20
CA PHE A 1104 38.20 -17.57 -20.31
C PHE A 1104 39.26 -16.82 -21.12
N ASP A 1105 39.74 -15.72 -20.54
CA ASP A 1105 40.85 -14.97 -21.09
C ASP A 1105 42.17 -15.47 -20.50
N GLU A 1106 42.96 -16.18 -21.31
CA GLU A 1106 44.26 -16.74 -20.90
C GLU A 1106 45.32 -15.64 -20.67
N ASP A 1107 45.12 -14.42 -21.20
CA ASP A 1107 46.05 -13.28 -21.05
C ASP A 1107 45.60 -12.22 -20.01
N ARG A 1108 44.58 -12.51 -19.18
CA ARG A 1108 44.16 -11.71 -18.00
C ARG A 1108 43.70 -10.25 -18.25
N HIS A 1109 43.03 -9.92 -19.35
CA HIS A 1109 42.65 -8.53 -19.70
C HIS A 1109 41.20 -8.24 -20.24
N PHE A 1110 40.19 -9.14 -20.25
CA PHE A 1110 38.84 -8.83 -20.83
C PHE A 1110 37.57 -9.22 -20.03
N LEU A 1111 36.56 -8.31 -19.92
CA LEU A 1111 35.17 -8.35 -19.35
C LEU A 1111 34.36 -7.65 -20.38
N ILE A 1112 33.30 -8.34 -20.74
CA ILE A 1112 32.18 -7.76 -21.43
C ILE A 1112 31.31 -7.14 -20.36
N GLN A 1113 31.34 -5.81 -20.27
CA GLN A 1113 30.36 -5.09 -19.49
C GLN A 1113 29.07 -4.95 -20.29
N HIS A 1114 27.95 -5.24 -19.63
CA HIS A 1114 26.60 -5.01 -20.09
C HIS A 1114 26.36 -3.55 -20.54
N GLY A 1115 25.92 -3.40 -21.78
CA GLY A 1115 25.47 -2.14 -22.38
C GLY A 1115 24.26 -2.39 -23.28
N GLY A 1116 23.06 -2.31 -22.70
CA GLY A 1116 21.84 -2.82 -23.33
C GLY A 1116 21.27 -2.02 -24.50
N ARG A 1117 20.55 -2.73 -25.36
CA ARG A 1117 19.13 -2.47 -25.68
C ARG A 1117 18.42 -3.81 -25.86
N GLY A 1118 17.59 -4.16 -24.88
CA GLY A 1118 16.69 -5.33 -24.92
C GLY A 1118 17.07 -6.43 -23.93
N GLY A 1119 16.47 -6.38 -22.73
CA GLY A 1119 16.20 -7.52 -21.85
C GLY A 1119 17.35 -8.30 -21.21
N GLY A 1120 17.44 -8.23 -19.88
CA GLY A 1120 17.71 -9.42 -19.05
C GLY A 1120 18.99 -9.44 -18.20
N THR A 1121 18.75 -9.38 -16.88
CA THR A 1121 19.51 -9.93 -15.72
C THR A 1121 20.92 -9.46 -15.44
#